data_AF-A0A6J8D9Y9-F1
#
_entry.id   AF-A0A6J8D9Y9-F1
#
_cell.length_a   1.000
_cell.length_b   1.000
_cell.length_c   1.000
_cell.angle_alpha   90.00
_cell.angle_beta   90.00
_cell.angle_gamma   90.00
#
_symmetry.space_group_name_H-M   'P 1'
#
loop_
_entity.id
_entity.type
_entity.pdbx_description
1 polymer ?
#
loop_
_entity_poly.entity_id
_entity_poly.type
_entity_poly.pdbx_seq_one_letter_code
_entity_poly.pdbx_strand_id
1 'polypeptide(L)'
;MKTAGANVTLNPDEFIRKLNDINPQDIISEIKDDKIMYEQWKKVDMADGKKRTKIVQIELSNAEFVSAVLVQVCEFQQHVSRVRIQYKALTNLKENLPAGNAIEQMDFAENFSCCSADEVQSAYWNSSSVTLHPVVVYYKDGDDKMAHTNYVFVSDDLGHNIGTVYTILQKLMPKIKQNINDLKKIHYWTDSPSSQYRNKTAFYLVSDHQNLFGVDATWNYFETGHGKGPCDGIGGTSKRIADQAIKQGKIVVQDAREYYKHVQVHHTSATYVFVESTDCVKSRLELTEINKTLKPVQGTMQIHSVVGVTTGEIKTCITSCYCNDCLQGNFHDMTVANVMKSQIRNVPVDIPVDEQIEHENETVEVVEYVDESEREGEIDETENDEEERNNEEDRRLNVKSGQYAAVQYEKKWHVGKVIEVDENDNEYLVTFMRPSQGKNTGHSLYVWPSNEDELWVKRDDILCEIHEPVKVGRSGRSYAICQDDIELASRLVKATLPNTTLVGGAYINGTAEVMGKDGLIWCVAPVGFYHRNHYRYDVTYNTCIHMLIAVVVSTCMAILIIPFAWTNPAIDMNMSRIKDKWKGSLEPRLIGVYIDTWLLTIGGCFTWQGFYQRVHACKTTRIARNSVLVSAVLALLMGVPPAIAGVIGAATDWNQTMYSGNPELSQEEWSYVLPMVLAYHCPMTVSVFGLGAVSAAVMSSADSIVLAAGSVISHNLYKNCFKPKAFQRELTWVLRISILLTGIMGAVIAIAVKSVYGLFILCVDAMYVIQMPELTCALWFEKANGYGSLVGFIVGLLLRILGGEPVLSLPAVIKYPWYDPVAGQLFPHKTFAMMCCFIAIIAVSFLTDYIFTNDKVDMKFDIFNCFQQNKIEQKDKHQNNAFQ
;
A
#
# COMPACT_ATOMS: atom_id res chain seq x y z
N MET A 1 -43.74 -9.94 -6.70
CA MET A 1 -44.25 -10.06 -8.09
C MET A 1 -43.52 -11.19 -8.82
N LYS A 2 -42.41 -10.97 -9.55
CA LYS A 2 -41.78 -12.05 -10.36
C LYS A 2 -41.42 -13.33 -9.60
N THR A 3 -40.89 -13.23 -8.38
CA THR A 3 -40.59 -14.38 -7.51
C THR A 3 -41.84 -15.14 -7.05
N ALA A 4 -43.00 -14.48 -7.05
CA ALA A 4 -44.31 -15.01 -6.66
C ALA A 4 -45.17 -15.39 -7.89
N GLY A 5 -44.52 -15.74 -9.01
CA GLY A 5 -45.16 -16.29 -10.22
C GLY A 5 -45.67 -15.29 -11.26
N ALA A 6 -45.82 -14.00 -10.95
CA ALA A 6 -46.36 -13.01 -11.89
C ALA A 6 -45.41 -12.70 -13.07
N ASN A 7 -45.97 -12.61 -14.27
CA ASN A 7 -45.25 -12.40 -15.54
C ASN A 7 -44.90 -10.91 -15.78
N VAL A 8 -44.09 -10.36 -14.88
CA VAL A 8 -43.68 -8.94 -14.91
C VAL A 8 -42.24 -8.75 -15.39
N THR A 9 -42.00 -7.65 -16.10
CA THR A 9 -40.66 -7.23 -16.54
C THR A 9 -39.80 -6.80 -15.34
N LEU A 10 -38.48 -7.02 -15.44
CA LEU A 10 -37.53 -6.57 -14.41
C LEU A 10 -37.22 -5.07 -14.50
N ASN A 11 -37.44 -4.44 -15.65
CA ASN A 11 -37.28 -3.01 -15.85
C ASN A 11 -38.58 -2.28 -15.42
N PRO A 12 -38.55 -1.37 -14.43
CA PRO A 12 -39.72 -0.61 -13.98
C PRO A 12 -40.34 0.28 -15.06
N ASP A 13 -39.53 0.91 -15.92
CA ASP A 13 -40.04 1.80 -16.98
C ASP A 13 -40.78 1.02 -18.07
N GLU A 14 -40.29 -0.18 -18.38
CA GLU A 14 -40.94 -1.12 -19.31
C GLU A 14 -42.24 -1.67 -18.70
N PHE A 15 -42.24 -1.92 -17.40
CA PHE A 15 -43.42 -2.36 -16.64
C PHE A 15 -44.53 -1.30 -16.69
N ILE A 16 -44.20 -0.03 -16.40
CA ILE A 16 -45.15 1.09 -16.54
C ILE A 16 -45.63 1.26 -18.00
N ARG A 17 -44.76 1.04 -18.99
CA ARG A 17 -45.15 1.14 -20.40
C ARG A 17 -46.20 0.08 -20.79
N LYS A 18 -46.07 -1.15 -20.28
CA LYS A 18 -47.01 -2.26 -20.52
C LYS A 18 -48.30 -2.16 -19.69
N LEU A 19 -48.24 -1.50 -18.53
CA LEU A 19 -49.42 -1.20 -17.68
C LEU A 19 -50.43 -0.23 -18.32
N ASN A 20 -50.09 0.44 -19.42
CA ASN A 20 -51.08 1.18 -20.21
C ASN A 20 -52.05 0.25 -20.97
N ASP A 21 -51.65 -1.00 -21.22
CA ASP A 21 -52.37 -1.98 -22.03
C ASP A 21 -52.95 -3.14 -21.18
N ILE A 22 -52.66 -3.18 -19.87
CA ILE A 22 -52.98 -4.26 -18.94
C ILE A 22 -53.59 -3.65 -17.66
N ASN A 23 -54.74 -4.15 -17.19
CA ASN A 23 -55.32 -3.65 -15.94
C ASN A 23 -54.39 -4.08 -14.77
N PRO A 24 -54.00 -3.18 -13.84
CA PRO A 24 -53.26 -3.56 -12.65
C PRO A 24 -53.91 -4.70 -11.84
N GLN A 25 -55.23 -4.91 -11.99
CA GLN A 25 -55.94 -6.04 -11.39
C GLN A 25 -55.63 -7.40 -12.03
N ASP A 26 -55.22 -7.46 -13.30
CA ASP A 26 -54.92 -8.73 -13.98
C ASP A 26 -53.66 -9.37 -13.37
N ILE A 27 -52.69 -8.54 -12.98
CA ILE A 27 -51.44 -8.94 -12.29
C ILE A 27 -51.75 -9.58 -10.91
N ILE A 28 -52.87 -9.23 -10.28
CA ILE A 28 -53.32 -9.84 -9.02
C ILE A 28 -53.67 -11.31 -9.23
N SER A 29 -54.31 -11.64 -10.34
CA SER A 29 -54.80 -12.99 -10.64
C SER A 29 -53.67 -14.01 -10.90
N GLU A 30 -52.47 -13.55 -11.23
CA GLU A 30 -51.30 -14.40 -11.46
C GLU A 30 -50.58 -14.83 -10.18
N ILE A 31 -50.74 -14.07 -9.07
CA ILE A 31 -50.01 -14.32 -7.82
C ILE A 31 -50.79 -15.32 -6.95
N LYS A 32 -50.30 -16.55 -6.89
CA LYS A 32 -50.98 -17.68 -6.22
C LYS A 32 -50.61 -17.90 -4.76
N ASP A 33 -49.66 -17.14 -4.23
CA ASP A 33 -49.19 -17.27 -2.85
C ASP A 33 -50.11 -16.50 -1.87
N ASP A 34 -50.62 -17.16 -0.83
CA ASP A 34 -51.47 -16.53 0.21
C ASP A 34 -50.73 -15.45 1.01
N LYS A 35 -49.42 -15.61 1.16
CA LYS A 35 -48.51 -14.72 1.90
C LYS A 35 -47.26 -14.42 1.10
N ILE A 36 -46.86 -13.15 1.09
CA ILE A 36 -45.76 -12.67 0.27
C ILE A 36 -44.74 -12.00 1.20
N MET A 37 -43.52 -12.56 1.22
CA MET A 37 -42.37 -11.92 1.84
C MET A 37 -41.60 -11.11 0.81
N TYR A 38 -41.29 -9.86 1.13
CA TYR A 38 -40.52 -8.96 0.29
C TYR A 38 -39.65 -8.01 1.12
N GLU A 39 -38.64 -7.44 0.46
CA GLU A 39 -37.71 -6.49 1.06
C GLU A 39 -38.09 -5.05 0.68
N GLN A 40 -38.11 -4.14 1.66
CA GLN A 40 -38.41 -2.73 1.42
C GLN A 40 -37.48 -1.81 2.22
N TRP A 41 -37.01 -0.73 1.60
CA TRP A 41 -36.32 0.35 2.28
C TRP A 41 -37.27 1.12 3.20
N LYS A 42 -37.04 1.07 4.52
CA LYS A 42 -37.82 1.77 5.54
C LYS A 42 -36.90 2.57 6.45
N LYS A 43 -37.34 3.75 6.90
CA LYS A 43 -36.64 4.48 7.97
C LYS A 43 -36.93 3.80 9.30
N VAL A 44 -35.88 3.33 9.97
CA VAL A 44 -35.94 2.63 11.25
C VAL A 44 -35.23 3.47 12.30
N ASP A 45 -35.83 3.61 13.48
CA ASP A 45 -35.20 4.18 14.66
C ASP A 45 -34.12 3.23 15.18
N MET A 46 -32.89 3.73 15.24
CA MET A 46 -31.74 3.00 15.78
C MET A 46 -31.61 3.29 17.28
N ALA A 47 -30.89 2.43 18.02
CA ALA A 47 -30.66 2.59 19.46
C ALA A 47 -29.88 3.87 19.83
N ASP A 48 -29.23 4.52 18.87
CA ASP A 48 -28.56 5.84 19.02
C ASP A 48 -29.54 7.03 18.83
N GLY A 49 -30.85 6.77 18.73
CA GLY A 49 -31.89 7.78 18.49
C GLY A 49 -31.94 8.31 17.06
N LYS A 50 -31.08 7.82 16.14
CA LYS A 50 -31.02 8.33 14.75
C LYS A 50 -31.85 7.46 13.81
N LYS A 51 -32.75 8.09 13.06
CA LYS A 51 -33.50 7.41 11.98
C LYS A 51 -32.57 7.13 10.80
N ARG A 52 -32.36 5.86 10.47
CA ARG A 52 -31.58 5.43 9.29
C ARG A 52 -32.44 4.58 8.37
N THR A 53 -32.26 4.72 7.05
CA THR A 53 -32.93 3.87 6.07
C THR A 53 -32.25 2.50 6.05
N LYS A 54 -33.01 1.43 6.27
CA LYS A 54 -32.56 0.04 6.17
C LYS A 54 -33.50 -0.75 5.28
N ILE A 55 -33.00 -1.79 4.64
CA ILE A 55 -33.84 -2.84 4.06
C ILE A 55 -34.46 -3.61 5.24
N VAL A 56 -35.78 -3.75 5.22
CA VAL A 56 -36.56 -4.51 6.19
C VAL A 56 -37.35 -5.55 5.40
N GLN A 57 -37.33 -6.81 5.86
CA GLN A 57 -38.15 -7.87 5.33
C GLN A 57 -39.56 -7.73 5.91
N ILE A 58 -40.57 -7.72 5.05
CA ILE A 58 -41.97 -7.52 5.38
C ILE A 58 -42.75 -8.73 4.84
N GLU A 59 -43.60 -9.31 5.68
CA GLU A 59 -44.57 -10.34 5.34
C GLU A 59 -45.96 -9.69 5.31
N LEU A 60 -46.66 -9.77 4.17
CA LEU A 60 -48.05 -9.31 4.02
C LEU A 60 -48.91 -10.44 3.45
N SER A 61 -50.22 -10.38 3.68
CA SER A 61 -51.17 -11.19 2.92
C SER A 61 -51.18 -10.76 1.44
N ASN A 62 -51.62 -11.64 0.54
CA ASN A 62 -51.74 -11.37 -0.89
C ASN A 62 -52.48 -10.04 -1.18
N ALA A 63 -53.66 -9.84 -0.57
CA ALA A 63 -54.50 -8.66 -0.76
C ALA A 63 -53.87 -7.35 -0.26
N GLU A 64 -53.18 -7.38 0.89
CA GLU A 64 -52.47 -6.22 1.44
C GLU A 64 -51.23 -5.87 0.60
N PHE A 65 -50.44 -6.88 0.22
CA PHE A 65 -49.28 -6.70 -0.65
C PHE A 65 -49.68 -6.06 -1.98
N VAL A 66 -50.73 -6.58 -2.61
CA VAL A 66 -51.30 -6.06 -3.85
C VAL A 66 -51.73 -4.61 -3.69
N SER A 67 -52.48 -4.29 -2.64
CA SER A 67 -52.93 -2.92 -2.38
C SER A 67 -51.74 -1.95 -2.20
N ALA A 68 -50.70 -2.37 -1.47
CA ALA A 68 -49.48 -1.58 -1.29
C ALA A 68 -48.66 -1.42 -2.59
N VAL A 69 -48.66 -2.42 -3.47
CA VAL A 69 -48.03 -2.34 -4.80
C VAL A 69 -48.81 -1.40 -5.72
N LEU A 70 -50.14 -1.44 -5.74
CA LEU A 70 -50.97 -0.55 -6.57
C LEU A 70 -50.73 0.93 -6.25
N VAL A 71 -50.59 1.28 -4.97
CA VAL A 71 -50.24 2.65 -4.54
C VAL A 71 -48.86 3.04 -5.08
N GLN A 72 -47.84 2.20 -4.90
CA GLN A 72 -46.48 2.47 -5.40
C GLN A 72 -46.42 2.53 -6.93
N VAL A 73 -47.21 1.73 -7.64
CA VAL A 73 -47.33 1.79 -9.11
C VAL A 73 -47.95 3.12 -9.54
N CYS A 74 -48.97 3.63 -8.85
CA CYS A 74 -49.55 4.94 -9.14
C CYS A 74 -48.55 6.09 -8.89
N GLU A 75 -47.83 6.06 -7.76
CA GLU A 75 -46.75 7.02 -7.45
C GLU A 75 -45.65 6.99 -8.53
N PHE A 76 -45.24 5.79 -8.96
CA PHE A 76 -44.22 5.61 -9.98
C PHE A 76 -44.69 5.98 -11.40
N GLN A 77 -45.96 5.76 -11.75
CA GLN A 77 -46.57 6.29 -12.99
C GLN A 77 -46.50 7.82 -13.04
N GLN A 78 -46.83 8.50 -11.93
CA GLN A 78 -46.72 9.95 -11.85
C GLN A 78 -45.27 10.42 -11.98
N HIS A 79 -44.32 9.73 -11.34
CA HIS A 79 -42.89 9.99 -11.46
C HIS A 79 -42.41 9.86 -12.93
N VAL A 80 -42.69 8.75 -13.61
CA VAL A 80 -42.35 8.55 -15.03
C VAL A 80 -43.01 9.61 -15.94
N SER A 81 -44.23 10.05 -15.62
CA SER A 81 -44.88 11.16 -16.31
C SER A 81 -44.12 12.48 -16.14
N ARG A 82 -43.72 12.83 -14.91
CA ARG A 82 -42.92 14.03 -14.62
C ARG A 82 -41.54 13.99 -15.29
N VAL A 83 -40.85 12.85 -15.30
CA VAL A 83 -39.60 12.66 -16.07
C VAL A 83 -39.80 13.08 -17.54
N ARG A 84 -40.84 12.55 -18.19
CA ARG A 84 -41.15 12.86 -19.60
C ARG A 84 -41.51 14.34 -19.81
N ILE A 85 -42.27 14.94 -18.89
CA ILE A 85 -42.62 16.37 -18.95
C ILE A 85 -41.37 17.24 -18.82
N GLN A 86 -40.48 16.96 -17.85
CA GLN A 86 -39.24 17.73 -17.65
C GLN A 86 -38.32 17.67 -18.88
N TYR A 87 -38.06 16.47 -19.42
CA TYR A 87 -37.25 16.36 -20.64
C TYR A 87 -37.91 17.02 -21.86
N LYS A 88 -39.24 16.91 -22.03
CA LYS A 88 -39.97 17.61 -23.10
C LYS A 88 -39.89 19.14 -22.95
N ALA A 89 -39.98 19.65 -21.72
CA ALA A 89 -39.87 21.07 -21.43
C ALA A 89 -38.45 21.60 -21.71
N LEU A 90 -37.41 20.84 -21.38
CA LEU A 90 -36.03 21.15 -21.74
C LEU A 90 -35.80 21.15 -23.26
N THR A 91 -36.31 20.16 -23.99
CA THR A 91 -36.19 20.10 -25.46
C THR A 91 -36.86 21.31 -26.10
N ASN A 92 -38.09 21.62 -25.70
CA ASN A 92 -38.83 22.78 -26.20
C ASN A 92 -38.10 24.11 -25.90
N LEU A 93 -37.49 24.25 -24.71
CA LEU A 93 -36.65 25.40 -24.38
C LEU A 93 -35.38 25.49 -25.26
N LYS A 94 -34.77 24.36 -25.65
CA LYS A 94 -33.63 24.34 -26.56
C LYS A 94 -34.02 24.69 -28.00
N GLU A 95 -35.20 24.28 -28.45
CA GLU A 95 -35.74 24.58 -29.78
C GLU A 95 -36.18 26.06 -29.90
N ASN A 96 -36.82 26.60 -28.86
CA ASN A 96 -37.44 27.93 -28.86
C ASN A 96 -36.74 28.93 -27.92
N LEU A 97 -35.41 28.83 -27.75
CA LEU A 97 -34.65 29.73 -26.88
C LEU A 97 -34.71 31.19 -27.38
N PRO A 98 -35.12 32.16 -26.55
CA PRO A 98 -35.06 33.57 -26.92
C PRO A 98 -33.62 34.11 -27.04
N ALA A 99 -33.41 35.09 -27.92
CA ALA A 99 -32.13 35.80 -28.01
C ALA A 99 -31.83 36.56 -26.70
N GLY A 100 -30.59 36.45 -26.21
CA GLY A 100 -30.19 36.97 -24.90
C GLY A 100 -30.53 36.06 -23.72
N ASN A 101 -31.08 34.86 -23.94
CA ASN A 101 -31.22 33.85 -22.90
C ASN A 101 -30.15 32.74 -23.03
N ALA A 102 -29.77 32.14 -21.90
CA ALA A 102 -28.92 30.96 -21.85
C ALA A 102 -29.59 29.83 -21.06
N ILE A 103 -29.24 28.58 -21.38
CA ILE A 103 -29.64 27.38 -20.63
C ILE A 103 -28.38 26.78 -20.02
N GLU A 104 -28.35 26.62 -18.70
CA GLU A 104 -27.19 26.12 -17.99
C GLU A 104 -27.50 24.76 -17.34
N GLN A 105 -26.70 23.74 -17.67
CA GLN A 105 -26.73 22.44 -17.03
C GLN A 105 -25.46 22.25 -16.22
N MET A 106 -25.58 21.82 -14.97
CA MET A 106 -24.45 21.55 -14.08
C MET A 106 -24.71 20.34 -13.20
N ASP A 107 -23.65 19.62 -12.87
CA ASP A 107 -23.67 18.62 -11.81
C ASP A 107 -22.29 18.45 -11.16
N PHE A 108 -22.23 17.85 -9.97
CA PHE A 108 -20.96 17.36 -9.41
C PHE A 108 -20.63 16.00 -10.04
N ALA A 109 -19.50 15.92 -10.74
CA ALA A 109 -18.95 14.63 -11.08
C ALA A 109 -18.37 13.97 -9.80
N GLU A 110 -18.45 12.64 -9.74
CA GLU A 110 -17.78 11.85 -8.71
C GLU A 110 -16.30 12.26 -8.60
N ASN A 111 -15.85 12.59 -7.39
CA ASN A 111 -14.51 13.09 -7.11
C ASN A 111 -13.42 12.21 -7.73
N PHE A 112 -12.42 12.86 -8.33
CA PHE A 112 -11.25 12.16 -8.84
C PHE A 112 -10.31 11.84 -7.68
N SER A 113 -9.99 10.56 -7.48
CA SER A 113 -8.98 10.15 -6.51
C SER A 113 -7.59 10.30 -7.13
N CYS A 114 -6.76 11.16 -6.55
CA CYS A 114 -5.37 11.33 -6.94
C CYS A 114 -4.62 10.01 -6.76
N CYS A 115 -4.01 9.52 -7.84
CA CYS A 115 -3.20 8.31 -7.84
C CYS A 115 -1.96 8.49 -8.72
N SER A 116 -0.99 7.61 -8.51
CA SER A 116 0.29 7.58 -9.20
C SER A 116 0.60 6.17 -9.69
N ALA A 117 1.40 6.04 -10.76
CA ALA A 117 1.79 4.72 -11.27
C ALA A 117 2.72 3.97 -10.29
N ASP A 118 3.67 4.69 -9.68
CA ASP A 118 4.66 4.17 -8.73
C ASP A 118 4.24 4.40 -7.27
N GLU A 119 2.99 4.06 -6.93
CA GLU A 119 2.41 4.37 -5.63
C GLU A 119 2.83 3.37 -4.55
N VAL A 120 3.54 3.85 -3.51
CA VAL A 120 3.85 3.03 -2.33
C VAL A 120 2.60 2.83 -1.47
N GLN A 121 2.50 1.67 -0.83
CA GLN A 121 1.29 1.16 -0.17
C GLN A 121 0.61 2.17 0.79
N SER A 122 1.35 3.05 1.46
CA SER A 122 0.79 4.06 2.38
C SER A 122 0.07 5.24 1.70
N ALA A 123 0.37 5.51 0.43
CA ALA A 123 -0.29 6.54 -0.38
C ALA A 123 -1.62 6.05 -0.97
N TYR A 124 -1.69 4.77 -1.36
CA TYR A 124 -2.93 4.13 -1.80
C TYR A 124 -4.09 4.28 -0.78
N TRP A 125 -3.78 4.27 0.52
CA TRP A 125 -4.75 4.45 1.60
C TRP A 125 -5.00 5.90 2.02
N ASN A 126 -4.21 6.85 1.53
CA ASN A 126 -4.29 8.28 1.86
C ASN A 126 -4.31 9.14 0.59
N SER A 127 -4.99 8.66 -0.46
CA SER A 127 -5.16 9.40 -1.69
C SER A 127 -5.97 10.68 -1.46
N SER A 128 -5.42 11.80 -1.90
CA SER A 128 -6.15 13.06 -1.99
C SER A 128 -7.28 12.92 -3.01
N SER A 129 -8.34 13.72 -2.85
CA SER A 129 -9.46 13.75 -3.78
C SER A 129 -9.60 15.14 -4.38
N VAL A 130 -10.10 15.21 -5.61
CA VAL A 130 -10.33 16.44 -6.36
C VAL A 130 -11.81 16.51 -6.74
N THR A 131 -12.47 17.61 -6.40
CA THR A 131 -13.85 17.85 -6.78
C THR A 131 -13.90 18.40 -8.20
N LEU A 132 -14.78 17.82 -9.03
CA LEU A 132 -15.02 18.23 -10.41
C LEU A 132 -16.48 18.62 -10.59
N HIS A 133 -16.72 19.84 -11.07
CA HIS A 133 -18.06 20.35 -11.34
C HIS A 133 -18.15 20.79 -12.82
N PRO A 134 -18.53 19.87 -13.73
CA PRO A 134 -18.78 20.18 -15.13
C PRO A 134 -20.08 20.98 -15.34
N VAL A 135 -19.97 22.05 -16.12
CA VAL A 135 -21.08 22.94 -16.50
C VAL A 135 -21.15 23.06 -18.02
N VAL A 136 -22.36 23.02 -18.58
CA VAL A 136 -22.65 23.20 -20.01
C VAL A 136 -23.61 24.35 -20.19
N VAL A 137 -23.15 25.38 -20.91
CA VAL A 137 -23.92 26.59 -21.19
C VAL A 137 -24.32 26.58 -22.66
N TYR A 138 -25.62 26.48 -22.90
CA TYR A 138 -26.24 26.52 -24.22
C TYR A 138 -26.82 27.92 -24.50
N TYR A 139 -26.54 28.47 -25.68
CA TYR A 139 -26.99 29.81 -26.07
C TYR A 139 -27.17 29.91 -27.59
N LYS A 140 -27.74 31.01 -28.06
CA LYS A 140 -27.80 31.34 -29.49
C LYS A 140 -26.64 32.25 -29.88
N ASP A 141 -25.89 31.84 -30.90
CA ASP A 141 -24.81 32.63 -31.50
C ASP A 141 -25.37 33.73 -32.42
N GLY A 142 -24.52 34.62 -32.94
CA GLY A 142 -24.92 35.74 -33.80
C GLY A 142 -25.69 35.36 -35.08
N ASP A 143 -25.57 34.10 -35.51
CA ASP A 143 -26.27 33.47 -36.64
C ASP A 143 -27.68 32.92 -36.27
N ASP A 144 -28.19 33.18 -35.06
CA ASP A 144 -29.39 32.55 -34.44
C ASP A 144 -29.30 31.01 -34.27
N LYS A 145 -28.13 30.43 -34.54
CA LYS A 145 -27.85 29.00 -34.40
C LYS A 145 -27.55 28.63 -32.95
N MET A 146 -27.94 27.41 -32.58
CA MET A 146 -27.74 26.88 -31.23
C MET A 146 -26.27 26.48 -31.01
N ALA A 147 -25.58 27.23 -30.14
CA ALA A 147 -24.20 27.01 -29.72
C ALA A 147 -24.14 26.48 -28.28
N HIS A 148 -22.98 25.96 -27.89
CA HIS A 148 -22.71 25.55 -26.52
C HIS A 148 -21.25 25.75 -26.13
N THR A 149 -21.01 26.05 -24.86
CA THR A 149 -19.68 26.11 -24.24
C THR A 149 -19.64 25.22 -23.01
N ASN A 150 -18.53 24.52 -22.84
CA ASN A 150 -18.32 23.57 -21.76
C ASN A 150 -17.28 24.12 -20.79
N TYR A 151 -17.59 24.11 -19.50
CA TYR A 151 -16.67 24.48 -18.42
C TYR A 151 -16.50 23.31 -17.46
N VAL A 152 -15.32 23.19 -16.85
CA VAL A 152 -15.09 22.24 -15.76
C VAL A 152 -14.38 22.95 -14.63
N PHE A 153 -15.09 23.13 -13.52
CA PHE A 153 -14.53 23.69 -12.31
C PHE A 153 -13.82 22.59 -11.53
N VAL A 154 -12.54 22.82 -11.21
CA VAL A 154 -11.67 21.91 -10.46
C VAL A 154 -11.40 22.55 -9.10
N SER A 155 -11.63 21.82 -8.00
CA SER A 155 -11.44 22.34 -6.65
C SER A 155 -10.80 21.33 -5.70
N ASP A 156 -10.02 21.86 -4.76
CA ASP A 156 -9.52 21.18 -3.57
C ASP A 156 -10.57 21.09 -2.45
N ASP A 157 -11.72 21.79 -2.57
CA ASP A 157 -12.83 21.66 -1.63
C ASP A 157 -13.66 20.40 -1.91
N LEU A 158 -13.69 19.47 -0.96
CA LEU A 158 -14.50 18.25 -1.05
C LEU A 158 -16.00 18.46 -0.72
N GLY A 159 -16.40 19.71 -0.45
CA GLY A 159 -17.75 20.06 -0.02
C GLY A 159 -18.73 20.12 -1.20
N HIS A 160 -19.51 19.06 -1.39
CA HIS A 160 -20.64 19.03 -2.32
C HIS A 160 -21.86 19.76 -1.74
N ASN A 161 -21.81 21.09 -1.69
CA ASN A 161 -22.81 21.95 -1.05
C ASN A 161 -23.11 23.24 -1.84
N ILE A 162 -24.22 23.92 -1.50
CA ILE A 162 -24.64 25.18 -2.13
C ILE A 162 -23.60 26.32 -2.07
N GLY A 163 -22.71 26.34 -1.06
CA GLY A 163 -21.65 27.35 -0.97
C GLY A 163 -20.62 27.20 -2.08
N THR A 164 -20.18 25.97 -2.33
CA THR A 164 -19.28 25.63 -3.45
C THR A 164 -19.94 25.95 -4.80
N VAL A 165 -21.24 25.66 -4.96
CA VAL A 165 -22.01 26.04 -6.16
C VAL A 165 -22.08 27.56 -6.32
N TYR A 166 -22.30 28.32 -5.24
CA TYR A 166 -22.34 29.78 -5.28
C TYR A 166 -20.99 30.39 -5.69
N THR A 167 -19.87 29.88 -5.16
CA THR A 167 -18.52 30.27 -5.60
C THR A 167 -18.29 29.99 -7.09
N ILE A 168 -18.79 28.84 -7.59
CA ILE A 168 -18.70 28.48 -9.00
C ILE A 168 -19.52 29.45 -9.86
N LEU A 169 -20.77 29.76 -9.47
CA LEU A 169 -21.60 30.76 -10.16
C LEU A 169 -20.92 32.13 -10.21
N GLN A 170 -20.35 32.61 -9.09
CA GLN A 170 -19.58 33.86 -9.06
C GLN A 170 -18.43 33.89 -10.08
N LYS A 171 -17.71 32.77 -10.27
CA LYS A 171 -16.62 32.66 -11.27
C LYS A 171 -17.10 32.36 -12.70
N LEU A 172 -18.32 31.86 -12.87
CA LEU A 172 -18.91 31.51 -14.16
C LEU A 172 -19.62 32.69 -14.83
N MET A 173 -20.42 33.46 -14.07
CA MET A 173 -21.25 34.54 -14.64
C MET A 173 -20.46 35.57 -15.49
N PRO A 174 -19.26 36.03 -15.10
CA PRO A 174 -18.45 36.90 -15.94
C PRO A 174 -18.06 36.27 -17.29
N LYS A 175 -17.82 34.95 -17.32
CA LYS A 175 -17.44 34.21 -18.53
C LYS A 175 -18.62 34.03 -19.49
N ILE A 176 -19.83 33.78 -18.96
CA ILE A 176 -21.03 33.72 -19.82
C ILE A 176 -21.30 35.10 -20.45
N LYS A 177 -21.16 36.18 -19.68
CA LYS A 177 -21.33 37.56 -20.20
C LYS A 177 -20.28 37.96 -21.25
N GLN A 178 -19.09 37.37 -21.23
CA GLN A 178 -18.09 37.56 -22.30
C GLN A 178 -18.49 36.90 -23.62
N ASN A 179 -19.25 35.79 -23.56
CA ASN A 179 -19.74 35.09 -24.75
C ASN A 179 -21.09 35.65 -25.25
N ILE A 180 -21.86 36.33 -24.39
CA ILE A 180 -23.23 36.79 -24.65
C ILE A 180 -23.38 38.26 -24.25
N ASN A 181 -23.21 39.17 -25.22
CA ASN A 181 -23.16 40.62 -24.99
C ASN A 181 -24.44 41.27 -24.42
N ASP A 182 -25.60 40.58 -24.47
CA ASP A 182 -26.90 41.07 -23.98
C ASP A 182 -27.66 39.93 -23.25
N LEU A 183 -27.01 39.37 -22.23
CA LEU A 183 -27.56 38.28 -21.41
C LEU A 183 -28.62 38.80 -20.43
N LYS A 184 -29.89 38.47 -20.70
CA LYS A 184 -31.06 38.90 -19.92
C LYS A 184 -31.51 37.86 -18.90
N LYS A 185 -31.48 36.58 -19.27
CA LYS A 185 -32.02 35.50 -18.42
C LYS A 185 -31.28 34.17 -18.55
N ILE A 186 -31.06 33.49 -17.42
CA ILE A 186 -30.50 32.14 -17.36
C ILE A 186 -31.58 31.14 -16.91
N HIS A 187 -31.62 30.00 -17.58
CA HIS A 187 -32.45 28.86 -17.24
C HIS A 187 -31.57 27.71 -16.73
N TYR A 188 -31.44 27.57 -15.41
CA TYR A 188 -30.71 26.47 -14.79
C TYR A 188 -31.50 25.16 -14.91
N TRP A 189 -30.78 24.06 -15.11
CA TRP A 189 -31.30 22.70 -15.19
C TRP A 189 -30.33 21.76 -14.46
N THR A 190 -30.65 21.41 -13.22
CA THR A 190 -29.79 20.60 -12.36
C THR A 190 -30.51 19.35 -11.87
N ASP A 191 -29.79 18.37 -11.33
CA ASP A 191 -30.43 17.39 -10.45
C ASP A 191 -30.90 18.07 -9.14
N SER A 192 -31.52 17.28 -8.29
CA SER A 192 -32.30 17.66 -7.13
C SER A 192 -31.71 17.34 -5.73
N PRO A 193 -30.41 17.03 -5.53
CA PRO A 193 -29.88 16.79 -4.17
C PRO A 193 -30.01 18.03 -3.29
N SER A 194 -30.62 17.82 -2.11
CA SER A 194 -30.97 18.91 -1.18
C SER A 194 -29.78 19.63 -0.56
N SER A 195 -28.61 19.00 -0.45
CA SER A 195 -27.37 19.66 0.03
C SER A 195 -26.80 20.68 -0.96
N GLN A 196 -27.08 20.49 -2.25
CA GLN A 196 -26.52 21.28 -3.35
C GLN A 196 -27.57 22.24 -3.90
N TYR A 197 -28.44 21.78 -4.82
CA TYR A 197 -29.28 22.66 -5.64
C TYR A 197 -30.71 22.87 -5.14
N ARG A 198 -31.25 21.98 -4.29
CA ARG A 198 -32.67 21.98 -3.89
C ARG A 198 -32.87 22.26 -2.39
N ASN A 199 -32.60 23.49 -1.97
CA ASN A 199 -32.79 23.96 -0.59
C ASN A 199 -33.19 25.44 -0.52
N LYS A 200 -33.54 25.92 0.68
CA LYS A 200 -33.97 27.31 0.92
C LYS A 200 -32.92 28.36 0.50
N THR A 201 -31.63 28.05 0.62
CA THR A 201 -30.55 28.97 0.19
C THR A 201 -30.48 29.05 -1.33
N ALA A 202 -30.57 27.92 -2.04
CA ALA A 202 -30.65 27.92 -3.50
C ALA A 202 -31.89 28.68 -4.01
N PHE A 203 -33.04 28.52 -3.36
CA PHE A 203 -34.25 29.29 -3.68
C PHE A 203 -34.10 30.79 -3.43
N TYR A 204 -33.36 31.20 -2.38
CA TYR A 204 -33.00 32.60 -2.17
C TYR A 204 -32.12 33.14 -3.29
N LEU A 205 -31.08 32.39 -3.70
CA LEU A 205 -30.18 32.77 -4.81
C LEU A 205 -30.94 32.97 -6.14
N VAL A 206 -32.01 32.19 -6.38
CA VAL A 206 -32.92 32.41 -7.52
C VAL A 206 -33.73 33.69 -7.37
N SER A 207 -34.23 33.99 -6.17
CA SER A 207 -35.04 35.19 -5.91
C SER A 207 -34.25 36.50 -6.00
N ASP A 208 -32.96 36.46 -5.69
CA ASP A 208 -32.07 37.62 -5.60
C ASP A 208 -31.05 37.68 -6.76
N HIS A 209 -31.21 36.81 -7.76
CA HIS A 209 -30.23 36.59 -8.83
C HIS A 209 -29.90 37.86 -9.63
N GLN A 210 -30.89 38.74 -9.82
CA GLN A 210 -30.73 40.02 -10.49
C GLN A 210 -29.82 40.98 -9.70
N ASN A 211 -29.83 40.95 -8.37
CA ASN A 211 -28.93 41.76 -7.55
C ASN A 211 -27.53 41.14 -7.44
N LEU A 212 -27.46 39.81 -7.31
CA LEU A 212 -26.21 39.07 -7.14
C LEU A 212 -25.36 38.99 -8.42
N PHE A 213 -26.01 38.88 -9.58
CA PHE A 213 -25.36 38.62 -10.86
C PHE A 213 -25.80 39.55 -12.00
N GLY A 214 -26.80 40.41 -11.80
CA GLY A 214 -27.28 41.34 -12.84
C GLY A 214 -28.02 40.68 -14.00
N VAL A 215 -28.60 39.49 -13.79
CA VAL A 215 -29.32 38.68 -14.78
C VAL A 215 -30.49 37.96 -14.10
N ASP A 216 -31.65 37.85 -14.76
CA ASP A 216 -32.78 37.09 -14.22
C ASP A 216 -32.52 35.58 -14.24
N ALA A 217 -33.11 34.84 -13.30
CA ALA A 217 -32.97 33.38 -13.24
C ALA A 217 -34.31 32.63 -13.24
N THR A 218 -34.27 31.41 -13.74
CA THR A 218 -35.28 30.39 -13.51
C THR A 218 -34.57 29.06 -13.31
N TRP A 219 -34.84 28.41 -12.18
CA TRP A 219 -34.17 27.16 -11.81
C TRP A 219 -35.12 26.00 -11.97
N ASN A 220 -34.75 25.06 -12.84
CA ASN A 220 -35.48 23.84 -13.09
C ASN A 220 -34.70 22.65 -12.54
N TYR A 221 -35.44 21.65 -12.10
CA TYR A 221 -34.89 20.41 -11.57
C TYR A 221 -35.33 19.24 -12.46
N PHE A 222 -34.42 18.31 -12.70
CA PHE A 222 -34.82 16.99 -13.15
C PHE A 222 -35.57 16.25 -12.02
N GLU A 223 -36.37 15.26 -12.40
CA GLU A 223 -36.99 14.36 -11.43
C GLU A 223 -35.89 13.45 -10.83
N THR A 224 -35.97 13.21 -9.51
CA THR A 224 -34.95 12.50 -8.72
C THR A 224 -34.44 11.22 -9.39
N GLY A 225 -33.13 11.10 -9.60
CA GLY A 225 -32.50 9.92 -10.21
C GLY A 225 -32.46 9.93 -11.75
N HIS A 226 -33.13 10.87 -12.39
CA HIS A 226 -33.12 11.08 -13.84
C HIS A 226 -32.39 12.38 -14.24
N GLY A 227 -31.43 12.84 -13.43
CA GLY A 227 -30.64 14.06 -13.69
C GLY A 227 -29.48 13.89 -14.69
N LYS A 228 -29.22 12.68 -15.20
CA LYS A 228 -28.06 12.38 -16.05
C LYS A 228 -28.08 13.19 -17.36
N GLY A 229 -26.91 13.69 -17.75
CA GLY A 229 -26.79 14.70 -18.79
C GLY A 229 -25.39 14.84 -19.40
N PRO A 230 -25.13 15.93 -20.15
CA PRO A 230 -23.84 16.14 -20.81
C PRO A 230 -22.70 16.36 -19.81
N CYS A 231 -23.01 16.85 -18.60
CA CYS A 231 -22.09 17.01 -17.48
C CYS A 231 -21.37 15.69 -17.12
N ASP A 232 -22.08 14.56 -17.07
CA ASP A 232 -21.49 13.23 -16.84
C ASP A 232 -20.42 12.89 -17.88
N GLY A 233 -20.73 13.16 -19.16
CA GLY A 233 -19.84 12.88 -20.29
C GLY A 233 -18.57 13.72 -20.25
N ILE A 234 -18.68 15.00 -19.89
CA ILE A 234 -17.54 15.92 -19.76
C ILE A 234 -16.68 15.51 -18.56
N GLY A 235 -17.25 15.39 -17.36
CA GLY A 235 -16.51 14.99 -16.15
C GLY A 235 -15.84 13.63 -16.33
N GLY A 236 -16.53 12.65 -16.91
CA GLY A 236 -15.97 11.34 -17.25
C GLY A 236 -14.90 11.38 -18.35
N THR A 237 -14.87 12.41 -19.21
CA THR A 237 -13.78 12.61 -20.19
C THR A 237 -12.55 13.23 -19.52
N SER A 238 -12.72 14.25 -18.69
CA SER A 238 -11.62 14.85 -17.93
C SER A 238 -10.90 13.81 -17.05
N LYS A 239 -11.66 12.99 -16.30
CA LYS A 239 -11.08 11.92 -15.46
C LYS A 239 -10.28 10.90 -16.30
N ARG A 240 -10.83 10.45 -17.44
CA ARG A 240 -10.14 9.49 -18.33
C ARG A 240 -8.84 10.01 -18.91
N ILE A 241 -8.74 11.30 -19.22
CA ILE A 241 -7.50 11.92 -19.73
C ILE A 241 -6.42 11.86 -18.64
N ALA A 242 -6.75 12.28 -17.41
CA ALA A 242 -5.84 12.20 -16.26
C ALA A 242 -5.43 10.74 -15.96
N ASP A 243 -6.40 9.82 -15.86
CA ASP A 243 -6.16 8.38 -15.65
C ASP A 243 -5.20 7.80 -16.70
N GLN A 244 -5.39 8.14 -17.97
CA GLN A 244 -4.59 7.62 -19.07
C GLN A 244 -3.15 8.18 -19.02
N ALA A 245 -2.98 9.45 -18.66
CA ALA A 245 -1.66 10.05 -18.47
C ALA A 245 -0.91 9.47 -17.26
N ILE A 246 -1.61 9.23 -16.15
CA ILE A 246 -1.07 8.57 -14.95
C ILE A 246 -0.63 7.13 -15.29
N LYS A 247 -1.51 6.33 -15.93
CA LYS A 247 -1.21 4.94 -16.32
C LYS A 247 -0.07 4.82 -17.33
N GLN A 248 0.19 5.86 -18.12
CA GLN A 248 1.35 5.93 -19.02
C GLN A 248 2.64 6.40 -18.34
N GLY A 249 2.61 6.69 -17.02
CA GLY A 249 3.76 7.22 -16.27
C GLY A 249 4.17 8.63 -16.69
N LYS A 250 3.32 9.35 -17.44
CA LYS A 250 3.62 10.69 -17.98
C LYS A 250 3.47 11.78 -16.93
N ILE A 251 2.58 11.57 -15.96
CA ILE A 251 2.31 12.50 -14.88
C ILE A 251 2.16 11.76 -13.55
N VAL A 252 2.31 12.52 -12.48
CA VAL A 252 1.88 12.17 -11.13
C VAL A 252 0.92 13.28 -10.71
N VAL A 253 -0.25 12.92 -10.18
CA VAL A 253 -1.24 13.89 -9.70
C VAL A 253 -1.45 13.67 -8.21
N GLN A 254 -1.03 14.61 -7.37
CA GLN A 254 -1.16 14.56 -5.92
C GLN A 254 -2.11 15.61 -5.35
N ASP A 255 -2.51 16.62 -6.11
CA ASP A 255 -3.51 17.59 -5.68
C ASP A 255 -4.38 18.13 -6.84
N ALA A 256 -5.37 18.95 -6.48
CA ALA A 256 -6.29 19.58 -7.43
C ALA A 256 -5.61 20.61 -8.36
N ARG A 257 -4.51 21.23 -7.95
CA ARG A 257 -3.74 22.20 -8.77
C ARG A 257 -2.92 21.48 -9.83
N GLU A 258 -2.31 20.34 -9.50
CA GLU A 258 -1.62 19.47 -10.46
C GLU A 258 -2.61 18.85 -11.45
N TYR A 259 -3.76 18.37 -10.96
CA TYR A 259 -4.84 17.91 -11.84
C TYR A 259 -5.25 19.01 -12.82
N TYR A 260 -5.53 20.22 -12.31
CA TYR A 260 -5.93 21.39 -13.11
C TYR A 260 -4.88 21.75 -14.18
N LYS A 261 -3.60 21.90 -13.79
CA LYS A 261 -2.50 22.19 -14.72
C LYS A 261 -2.42 21.16 -15.84
N HIS A 262 -2.57 19.87 -15.51
CA HIS A 262 -2.52 18.81 -16.51
C HIS A 262 -3.68 18.89 -17.52
N VAL A 263 -4.92 18.95 -17.04
CA VAL A 263 -6.10 18.98 -17.93
C VAL A 263 -6.20 20.29 -18.74
N GLN A 264 -5.58 21.37 -18.28
CA GLN A 264 -5.49 22.64 -19.01
C GLN A 264 -4.54 22.56 -20.23
N VAL A 265 -3.47 21.77 -20.17
CA VAL A 265 -2.51 21.59 -21.28
C VAL A 265 -3.10 20.71 -22.39
N HIS A 266 -4.02 19.81 -22.05
CA HIS A 266 -4.73 19.03 -23.05
C HIS A 266 -5.83 19.86 -23.72
N HIS A 267 -5.70 20.08 -25.03
CA HIS A 267 -6.74 20.70 -25.87
C HIS A 267 -8.01 19.83 -25.90
N THR A 268 -8.91 20.07 -24.94
CA THR A 268 -10.26 19.48 -24.90
C THR A 268 -11.30 20.48 -25.35
N SER A 269 -12.53 20.01 -25.61
CA SER A 269 -13.70 20.85 -25.90
C SER A 269 -14.27 21.59 -24.67
N ALA A 270 -13.56 21.59 -23.54
CA ALA A 270 -13.98 22.23 -22.29
C ALA A 270 -12.90 23.16 -21.72
N THR A 271 -13.36 24.28 -21.16
CA THR A 271 -12.52 25.27 -20.48
C THR A 271 -12.44 24.94 -18.99
N TYR A 272 -11.25 24.57 -18.51
CA TYR A 272 -11.04 24.31 -17.08
C TYR A 272 -10.92 25.62 -16.29
N VAL A 273 -11.40 25.61 -15.04
CA VAL A 273 -11.29 26.74 -14.11
C VAL A 273 -10.94 26.23 -12.72
N PHE A 274 -9.93 26.81 -12.06
CA PHE A 274 -9.58 26.43 -10.69
C PHE A 274 -10.40 27.23 -9.65
N VAL A 275 -10.88 26.54 -8.61
CA VAL A 275 -11.63 27.13 -7.49
C VAL A 275 -10.96 26.72 -6.19
N GLU A 276 -10.39 27.68 -5.47
CA GLU A 276 -9.74 27.41 -4.19
C GLU A 276 -10.76 27.14 -3.07
N SER A 277 -10.43 26.20 -2.20
CA SER A 277 -11.20 25.91 -0.97
C SER A 277 -11.38 27.12 -0.06
N THR A 278 -10.43 28.07 -0.07
CA THR A 278 -10.50 29.36 0.62
C THR A 278 -11.69 30.20 0.16
N ASP A 279 -11.99 30.24 -1.13
CA ASP A 279 -13.14 30.95 -1.69
C ASP A 279 -14.45 30.23 -1.33
N CYS A 280 -14.47 28.90 -1.44
CA CYS A 280 -15.62 28.07 -1.03
C CYS A 280 -15.96 28.25 0.46
N VAL A 281 -14.96 28.41 1.33
CA VAL A 281 -15.16 28.72 2.76
C VAL A 281 -15.78 30.11 2.96
N LYS A 282 -15.27 31.16 2.27
CA LYS A 282 -15.84 32.52 2.36
C LYS A 282 -17.32 32.53 1.96
N SER A 283 -17.64 31.96 0.79
CA SER A 283 -19.02 31.83 0.29
C SER A 283 -19.92 31.05 1.25
N ARG A 284 -19.41 30.00 1.92
CA ARG A 284 -20.19 29.27 2.94
C ARG A 284 -20.49 30.11 4.18
N LEU A 285 -19.55 30.94 4.65
CA LEU A 285 -19.76 31.82 5.80
C LEU A 285 -20.83 32.89 5.49
N GLU A 286 -20.72 33.55 4.34
CA GLU A 286 -21.72 34.51 3.83
C GLU A 286 -23.12 33.90 3.75
N LEU A 287 -23.26 32.76 3.07
CA LEU A 287 -24.53 32.06 2.96
C LEU A 287 -25.05 31.55 4.31
N THR A 288 -24.19 31.29 5.30
CA THR A 288 -24.63 30.86 6.63
C THR A 288 -25.36 31.97 7.37
N GLU A 289 -24.88 33.22 7.30
CA GLU A 289 -25.58 34.37 7.88
C GLU A 289 -26.92 34.62 7.18
N ILE A 290 -26.94 34.61 5.84
CA ILE A 290 -28.18 34.72 5.05
C ILE A 290 -29.16 33.60 5.45
N ASN A 291 -28.69 32.35 5.56
CA ASN A 291 -29.50 31.18 5.87
C ASN A 291 -30.19 31.25 7.26
N LYS A 292 -29.67 32.02 8.22
CA LYS A 292 -30.36 32.31 9.50
C LYS A 292 -31.64 33.12 9.26
N THR A 293 -31.66 34.01 8.27
CA THR A 293 -32.83 34.83 7.90
C THR A 293 -33.85 34.07 7.04
N LEU A 294 -33.50 32.91 6.46
CA LEU A 294 -34.38 32.17 5.55
C LEU A 294 -35.30 31.16 6.26
N LYS A 295 -36.53 31.02 5.78
CA LYS A 295 -37.52 30.00 6.20
C LYS A 295 -37.63 28.84 5.17
N PRO A 296 -37.91 27.59 5.60
CA PRO A 296 -38.11 26.48 4.67
C PRO A 296 -39.39 26.62 3.83
N VAL A 297 -39.35 26.15 2.59
CA VAL A 297 -40.52 26.08 1.69
C VAL A 297 -41.15 24.70 1.78
N GLN A 298 -42.46 24.65 2.05
CA GLN A 298 -43.24 23.41 2.12
C GLN A 298 -43.25 22.69 0.76
N GLY A 299 -43.27 21.35 0.76
CA GLY A 299 -43.37 20.56 -0.48
C GLY A 299 -42.13 20.56 -1.39
N THR A 300 -40.97 21.08 -0.95
CA THR A 300 -39.74 21.27 -1.75
C THR A 300 -39.37 20.12 -2.72
N MET A 301 -39.55 18.85 -2.33
CA MET A 301 -39.21 17.69 -3.19
C MET A 301 -40.15 17.48 -4.39
N GLN A 302 -41.33 18.08 -4.40
CA GLN A 302 -42.29 18.03 -5.50
C GLN A 302 -42.10 19.17 -6.52
N ILE A 303 -41.27 20.17 -6.19
CA ILE A 303 -41.07 21.38 -6.98
C ILE A 303 -40.00 21.14 -8.05
N HIS A 304 -40.36 21.36 -9.31
CA HIS A 304 -39.45 21.18 -10.45
C HIS A 304 -39.15 22.46 -11.23
N SER A 305 -39.85 23.56 -10.96
CA SER A 305 -39.48 24.89 -11.49
C SER A 305 -39.64 25.97 -10.43
N VAL A 306 -38.66 26.88 -10.35
CA VAL A 306 -38.61 28.01 -9.42
C VAL A 306 -38.22 29.28 -10.19
N VAL A 307 -39.01 30.34 -10.05
CA VAL A 307 -38.80 31.63 -10.71
C VAL A 307 -38.74 32.71 -9.62
N GLY A 308 -37.71 33.57 -9.65
CA GLY A 308 -37.64 34.75 -8.79
C GLY A 308 -38.66 35.81 -9.22
N VAL A 309 -39.31 36.48 -8.26
CA VAL A 309 -40.22 37.60 -8.54
C VAL A 309 -39.66 38.90 -7.95
N THR A 310 -39.29 38.87 -6.67
CA THR A 310 -38.54 39.91 -5.97
C THR A 310 -37.62 39.23 -4.94
N THR A 311 -36.64 39.95 -4.38
CA THR A 311 -35.74 39.40 -3.35
C THR A 311 -36.54 38.77 -2.20
N GLY A 312 -36.38 37.46 -2.00
CA GLY A 312 -37.10 36.69 -0.99
C GLY A 312 -38.50 36.20 -1.38
N GLU A 313 -39.02 36.50 -2.57
CA GLU A 313 -40.28 35.96 -3.12
C GLU A 313 -40.05 35.16 -4.41
N ILE A 314 -40.55 33.92 -4.41
CA ILE A 314 -40.44 32.97 -5.52
C ILE A 314 -41.82 32.50 -5.97
N LYS A 315 -41.92 32.14 -7.24
CA LYS A 315 -43.00 31.32 -7.79
C LYS A 315 -42.49 29.90 -8.02
N THR A 316 -43.27 28.90 -7.63
CA THR A 316 -42.89 27.48 -7.70
C THR A 316 -43.95 26.67 -8.46
N CYS A 317 -43.52 25.67 -9.23
CA CYS A 317 -44.42 24.75 -9.93
C CYS A 317 -43.95 23.29 -9.81
N ILE A 318 -44.91 22.37 -9.86
CA ILE A 318 -44.70 20.91 -9.78
C ILE A 318 -43.99 20.37 -11.02
N THR A 319 -44.14 21.03 -12.17
CA THR A 319 -43.47 20.71 -13.45
C THR A 319 -43.05 22.00 -14.17
N SER A 320 -41.91 21.97 -14.86
CA SER A 320 -41.47 23.03 -15.75
C SER A 320 -42.37 23.11 -17.00
N CYS A 321 -42.76 24.33 -17.39
CA CYS A 321 -43.53 24.56 -18.61
C CYS A 321 -42.88 25.67 -19.44
N TYR A 322 -42.64 25.37 -20.72
CA TYR A 322 -42.01 26.27 -21.70
C TYR A 322 -42.85 26.37 -22.99
N CYS A 323 -44.18 26.44 -22.86
CA CYS A 323 -45.01 26.89 -23.99
C CYS A 323 -44.72 28.36 -24.34
N ASN A 324 -45.21 28.82 -25.49
CA ASN A 324 -44.99 30.19 -25.97
C ASN A 324 -45.38 31.25 -24.94
N ASP A 325 -46.47 31.05 -24.19
CA ASP A 325 -46.92 31.99 -23.15
C ASP A 325 -45.99 32.00 -21.93
N CYS A 326 -45.55 30.83 -21.47
CA CYS A 326 -44.59 30.71 -20.37
C CYS A 326 -43.21 31.29 -20.74
N LEU A 327 -42.78 31.14 -22.00
CA LEU A 327 -41.56 31.77 -22.53
C LEU A 327 -41.67 33.31 -22.54
N GLN A 328 -42.87 33.86 -22.72
CA GLN A 328 -43.17 35.29 -22.62
C GLN A 328 -43.41 35.77 -21.17
N GLY A 329 -43.32 34.89 -20.17
CA GLY A 329 -43.48 35.22 -18.75
C GLY A 329 -44.89 35.04 -18.18
N ASN A 330 -45.85 34.60 -18.98
CA ASN A 330 -47.22 34.27 -18.54
C ASN A 330 -47.27 32.82 -18.02
N PHE A 331 -46.69 32.60 -16.83
CA PHE A 331 -46.55 31.27 -16.25
C PHE A 331 -47.89 30.68 -15.75
N HIS A 332 -48.14 29.42 -16.12
CA HIS A 332 -49.29 28.63 -15.67
C HIS A 332 -48.98 27.85 -14.37
N ASP A 333 -50.01 27.62 -13.54
CA ASP A 333 -50.02 26.76 -12.34
C ASP A 333 -48.90 27.03 -11.30
N MET A 334 -48.42 28.26 -11.21
CA MET A 334 -47.39 28.63 -10.22
C MET A 334 -47.99 29.06 -8.87
N THR A 335 -47.46 28.49 -7.78
CA THR A 335 -47.75 28.91 -6.40
C THR A 335 -46.73 29.94 -5.93
N VAL A 336 -47.17 31.02 -5.28
CA VAL A 336 -46.25 32.02 -4.68
C VAL A 336 -45.79 31.53 -3.31
N ALA A 337 -44.49 31.59 -3.06
CA ALA A 337 -43.87 31.30 -1.77
C ALA A 337 -42.84 32.38 -1.42
N ASN A 338 -42.74 32.72 -0.13
CA ASN A 338 -41.73 33.63 0.37
C ASN A 338 -40.66 32.83 1.14
N VAL A 339 -39.38 33.19 0.98
CA VAL A 339 -38.21 32.47 1.51
C VAL A 339 -37.57 33.20 2.70
N MET A 340 -37.89 34.47 2.92
CA MET A 340 -37.36 35.29 4.02
C MET A 340 -38.25 35.27 5.29
N LYS A 341 -37.61 35.48 6.44
CA LYS A 341 -38.25 35.92 7.69
C LYS A 341 -38.37 37.45 7.67
N SER A 342 -39.38 38.00 8.34
CA SER A 342 -39.64 39.45 8.37
C SER A 342 -38.53 40.23 9.09
N GLN A 343 -37.76 41.01 8.31
CA GLN A 343 -36.80 42.09 8.66
C GLN A 343 -36.11 42.10 10.05
N ILE A 344 -34.78 41.96 10.05
CA ILE A 344 -33.88 42.67 10.98
C ILE A 344 -32.72 43.31 10.15
N ARG A 345 -32.21 44.44 10.63
CA ARG A 345 -31.37 45.41 9.91
C ARG A 345 -29.90 44.97 9.74
N ASN A 346 -29.29 45.41 8.63
CA ASN A 346 -27.87 45.24 8.32
C ASN A 346 -26.96 45.94 9.34
N VAL A 347 -25.79 45.34 9.59
CA VAL A 347 -24.58 45.99 10.14
C VAL A 347 -23.43 45.64 9.19
N PRO A 348 -22.66 46.60 8.65
CA PRO A 348 -21.52 46.30 7.77
C PRO A 348 -20.33 45.77 8.58
N VAL A 349 -19.48 44.96 7.93
CA VAL A 349 -18.16 44.57 8.44
C VAL A 349 -17.15 44.82 7.33
N ASP A 350 -16.22 45.75 7.57
CA ASP A 350 -15.16 46.10 6.62
C ASP A 350 -14.06 45.02 6.58
N ILE A 351 -13.45 44.85 5.40
CA ILE A 351 -12.28 43.98 5.19
C ILE A 351 -11.18 44.85 4.54
N PRO A 352 -9.94 44.88 5.05
CA PRO A 352 -8.85 45.62 4.42
C PRO A 352 -8.39 44.99 3.11
N VAL A 353 -8.00 45.85 2.16
CA VAL A 353 -7.29 45.50 0.92
C VAL A 353 -5.83 45.93 1.08
N ASP A 354 -4.88 45.13 0.59
CA ASP A 354 -3.49 45.55 0.37
C ASP A 354 -2.97 44.97 -0.97
N GLU A 355 -2.02 45.67 -1.58
CA GLU A 355 -1.68 45.55 -3.01
C GLU A 355 -0.36 44.79 -3.33
N GLN A 356 -0.33 44.27 -4.56
CA GLN A 356 0.80 44.06 -5.51
C GLN A 356 2.27 43.94 -5.02
N ILE A 357 2.96 42.89 -5.49
CA ILE A 357 4.40 42.89 -5.85
C ILE A 357 4.58 42.15 -7.20
N GLU A 358 5.58 42.57 -7.98
CA GLU A 358 5.76 42.32 -9.42
C GLU A 358 6.55 41.04 -9.81
N HIS A 359 6.69 40.83 -11.13
CA HIS A 359 7.46 39.78 -11.80
C HIS A 359 8.98 40.01 -11.77
N GLU A 360 9.76 38.91 -11.73
CA GLU A 360 11.09 38.85 -12.35
C GLU A 360 11.27 37.54 -13.14
N ASN A 361 12.02 37.60 -14.25
CA ASN A 361 12.35 36.48 -15.14
C ASN A 361 13.84 36.13 -14.99
N GLU A 362 14.19 34.84 -15.00
CA GLU A 362 15.57 34.40 -15.30
C GLU A 362 15.61 33.27 -16.34
N THR A 363 16.58 33.37 -17.23
CA THR A 363 16.82 32.49 -18.38
C THR A 363 18.13 31.73 -18.21
N VAL A 364 18.16 30.42 -18.49
CA VAL A 364 19.42 29.65 -18.67
C VAL A 364 19.28 28.68 -19.85
N GLU A 365 20.42 28.36 -20.46
CA GLU A 365 20.63 27.95 -21.86
C GLU A 365 20.38 26.47 -22.19
N VAL A 366 20.35 26.18 -23.50
CA VAL A 366 20.25 24.86 -24.12
C VAL A 366 21.63 24.40 -24.60
N VAL A 367 21.95 23.11 -24.43
CA VAL A 367 23.09 22.46 -25.09
C VAL A 367 22.64 21.08 -25.62
N GLU A 368 22.80 20.86 -26.93
CA GLU A 368 22.59 19.56 -27.60
C GLU A 368 23.88 18.71 -27.59
N TYR A 369 23.78 17.39 -27.83
CA TYR A 369 24.42 16.70 -28.98
C TYR A 369 24.17 15.17 -29.00
N VAL A 370 23.46 14.73 -30.06
CA VAL A 370 23.62 13.52 -30.92
C VAL A 370 23.78 12.07 -30.36
N ASP A 371 22.91 11.22 -30.94
CA ASP A 371 22.86 9.76 -31.15
C ASP A 371 24.15 8.92 -31.27
N GLU A 372 24.04 7.59 -31.01
CA GLU A 372 24.25 6.50 -32.01
C GLU A 372 24.04 5.07 -31.44
N SER A 373 24.00 4.06 -32.33
CA SER A 373 23.60 2.65 -32.08
C SER A 373 24.66 1.63 -32.57
N GLU A 374 24.51 0.30 -32.67
CA GLU A 374 23.40 -0.68 -32.63
C GLU A 374 23.96 -2.14 -32.49
N ARG A 375 23.10 -3.16 -32.21
CA ARG A 375 23.26 -4.61 -32.57
C ARG A 375 24.47 -5.43 -32.00
N GLU A 376 24.52 -6.77 -31.97
CA GLU A 376 23.59 -7.94 -31.98
C GLU A 376 24.40 -9.22 -31.59
N GLY A 377 23.77 -10.37 -31.23
CA GLY A 377 24.40 -11.71 -31.35
C GLY A 377 24.23 -12.72 -30.20
N GLU A 378 23.59 -13.87 -30.48
CA GLU A 378 23.51 -15.10 -29.65
C GLU A 378 24.30 -16.25 -30.31
N ILE A 379 24.85 -17.19 -29.53
CA ILE A 379 25.22 -18.57 -29.95
C ILE A 379 24.94 -19.54 -28.79
N ASP A 380 24.51 -20.76 -29.13
CA ASP A 380 24.11 -21.87 -28.25
C ASP A 380 24.89 -23.14 -28.63
N GLU A 381 25.54 -23.82 -27.68
CA GLU A 381 26.18 -25.13 -27.90
C GLU A 381 26.11 -26.00 -26.63
N THR A 382 25.29 -27.06 -26.68
CA THR A 382 25.35 -28.21 -25.78
C THR A 382 25.66 -29.47 -26.61
N GLU A 383 26.78 -30.17 -26.37
CA GLU A 383 26.94 -31.63 -26.59
C GLU A 383 28.33 -32.24 -26.26
N ASN A 384 29.40 -31.46 -26.03
CA ASN A 384 30.78 -32.00 -25.93
C ASN A 384 31.28 -32.46 -24.53
N ASP A 385 30.53 -32.26 -23.44
CA ASP A 385 31.07 -32.29 -22.07
C ASP A 385 31.40 -33.67 -21.45
N GLU A 386 31.20 -34.80 -22.14
CA GLU A 386 31.40 -36.14 -21.55
C GLU A 386 32.73 -36.84 -21.91
N GLU A 387 33.42 -36.46 -23.00
CA GLU A 387 34.72 -37.07 -23.35
C GLU A 387 35.93 -36.38 -22.70
N GLU A 388 35.89 -35.08 -22.41
CA GLU A 388 37.04 -34.36 -21.81
C GLU A 388 37.31 -34.76 -20.35
N ARG A 389 36.26 -35.07 -19.57
CA ARG A 389 36.36 -35.31 -18.12
C ARG A 389 37.30 -36.47 -17.72
N ASN A 390 37.49 -37.45 -18.60
CA ASN A 390 38.37 -38.59 -18.33
C ASN A 390 39.86 -38.30 -18.58
N ASN A 391 40.20 -37.25 -19.33
CA ASN A 391 41.60 -36.85 -19.57
C ASN A 391 42.17 -35.91 -18.49
N GLU A 392 41.31 -35.37 -17.61
CA GLU A 392 41.71 -34.34 -16.63
C GLU A 392 42.20 -34.90 -15.28
N GLU A 393 41.82 -36.13 -14.90
CA GLU A 393 42.32 -36.74 -13.65
C GLU A 393 43.81 -37.10 -13.75
N ASP A 394 44.29 -37.58 -14.89
CA ASP A 394 45.70 -37.98 -15.09
C ASP A 394 46.70 -36.80 -14.98
N ARG A 395 46.28 -35.56 -15.29
CA ARG A 395 47.15 -34.36 -15.22
C ARG A 395 47.34 -33.78 -13.81
N ARG A 396 46.60 -34.26 -12.80
CA ARG A 396 46.65 -33.71 -11.42
C ARG A 396 47.76 -34.30 -10.55
N LEU A 397 48.28 -35.49 -10.86
CA LEU A 397 48.85 -36.35 -9.82
C LEU A 397 50.38 -36.32 -9.62
N ASN A 398 51.19 -35.80 -10.56
CA ASN A 398 52.65 -35.96 -10.53
C ASN A 398 53.49 -34.77 -11.07
N VAL A 399 53.37 -33.56 -10.49
CA VAL A 399 54.31 -32.46 -10.75
C VAL A 399 55.65 -32.72 -10.05
N LYS A 400 56.78 -32.58 -10.76
CA LYS A 400 58.15 -32.82 -10.28
C LYS A 400 58.98 -31.53 -10.27
N SER A 401 60.09 -31.54 -9.52
CA SER A 401 61.11 -30.47 -9.57
C SER A 401 61.52 -30.16 -11.02
N GLY A 402 61.52 -28.87 -11.36
CA GLY A 402 61.83 -28.35 -12.68
C GLY A 402 60.62 -28.10 -13.60
N GLN A 403 59.43 -28.62 -13.28
CA GLN A 403 58.20 -28.37 -14.04
C GLN A 403 57.49 -27.07 -13.61
N TYR A 404 56.60 -26.57 -14.46
CA TYR A 404 55.76 -25.41 -14.18
C TYR A 404 54.37 -25.89 -13.71
N ALA A 405 53.78 -25.17 -12.77
CA ALA A 405 52.48 -25.50 -12.21
C ALA A 405 51.60 -24.25 -12.02
N ALA A 406 50.29 -24.46 -12.08
CA ALA A 406 49.33 -23.53 -11.52
C ALA A 406 49.19 -23.80 -10.01
N VAL A 407 49.50 -22.80 -9.19
CA VAL A 407 49.55 -22.92 -7.73
C VAL A 407 48.58 -21.92 -7.10
N GLN A 408 47.74 -22.40 -6.19
CA GLN A 408 46.78 -21.61 -5.46
C GLN A 408 47.46 -20.88 -4.30
N TYR A 409 47.25 -19.56 -4.21
CA TYR A 409 47.70 -18.73 -3.10
C TYR A 409 46.68 -17.60 -2.86
N GLU A 410 46.32 -17.34 -1.60
CA GLU A 410 45.29 -16.34 -1.21
C GLU A 410 43.95 -16.42 -1.99
N LYS A 411 43.47 -17.64 -2.30
CA LYS A 411 42.27 -17.91 -3.13
C LYS A 411 42.36 -17.44 -4.60
N LYS A 412 43.56 -17.18 -5.13
CA LYS A 412 43.85 -16.98 -6.56
C LYS A 412 44.84 -18.04 -7.03
N TRP A 413 44.93 -18.31 -8.33
CA TRP A 413 46.04 -19.10 -8.86
C TRP A 413 47.13 -18.21 -9.42
N HIS A 414 48.36 -18.69 -9.31
CA HIS A 414 49.58 -18.06 -9.76
C HIS A 414 50.41 -19.06 -10.56
N VAL A 415 51.23 -18.53 -11.46
CA VAL A 415 52.14 -19.31 -12.29
C VAL A 415 53.45 -19.49 -11.53
N GLY A 416 53.79 -20.74 -11.21
CA GLY A 416 54.99 -21.08 -10.47
C GLY A 416 55.86 -22.10 -11.20
N LYS A 417 57.16 -22.10 -10.92
CA LYS A 417 58.06 -23.20 -11.25
C LYS A 417 58.47 -23.91 -9.97
N VAL A 418 58.30 -25.23 -9.94
CA VAL A 418 58.72 -26.05 -8.79
C VAL A 418 60.25 -26.15 -8.79
N ILE A 419 60.89 -25.72 -7.71
CA ILE A 419 62.33 -25.81 -7.51
C ILE A 419 62.67 -27.12 -6.79
N GLU A 420 62.06 -27.35 -5.63
CA GLU A 420 62.35 -28.47 -4.74
C GLU A 420 61.04 -29.05 -4.18
N VAL A 421 61.08 -30.32 -3.78
CA VAL A 421 59.93 -31.05 -3.22
C VAL A 421 60.43 -31.77 -1.97
N ASP A 422 59.84 -31.50 -0.81
CA ASP A 422 60.10 -32.27 0.39
C ASP A 422 59.06 -33.39 0.51
N GLU A 423 59.49 -34.61 0.21
CA GLU A 423 58.63 -35.81 0.26
C GLU A 423 58.23 -36.22 1.68
N ASN A 424 58.86 -35.67 2.74
CA ASN A 424 58.53 -36.02 4.13
C ASN A 424 57.35 -35.20 4.65
N ASP A 425 57.37 -33.89 4.44
CA ASP A 425 56.32 -32.96 4.90
C ASP A 425 55.28 -32.64 3.80
N ASN A 426 55.49 -33.14 2.57
CA ASN A 426 54.57 -33.03 1.43
C ASN A 426 54.38 -31.57 0.95
N GLU A 427 55.45 -30.77 1.05
CA GLU A 427 55.53 -29.36 0.66
C GLU A 427 56.48 -29.17 -0.54
N TYR A 428 56.20 -28.14 -1.33
CA TYR A 428 56.87 -27.84 -2.60
C TYR A 428 57.42 -26.41 -2.56
N LEU A 429 58.71 -26.23 -2.84
CA LEU A 429 59.29 -24.90 -2.99
C LEU A 429 59.04 -24.40 -4.41
N VAL A 430 58.31 -23.30 -4.54
CA VAL A 430 57.88 -22.74 -5.83
C VAL A 430 58.35 -21.30 -5.98
N THR A 431 58.92 -20.97 -7.15
CA THR A 431 59.24 -19.60 -7.54
C THR A 431 58.20 -19.04 -8.49
N PHE A 432 57.71 -17.82 -8.22
CA PHE A 432 56.49 -17.28 -8.84
C PHE A 432 56.76 -16.25 -9.95
N MET A 433 56.00 -16.37 -11.04
CA MET A 433 55.96 -15.37 -12.12
C MET A 433 54.88 -14.32 -11.87
N ARG A 434 55.15 -13.08 -12.26
CA ARG A 434 54.19 -11.96 -12.09
C ARG A 434 53.59 -11.54 -13.43
N PRO A 435 52.27 -11.23 -13.50
CA PRO A 435 51.65 -10.73 -14.73
C PRO A 435 52.15 -9.31 -15.06
N SER A 436 52.48 -9.08 -16.33
CA SER A 436 53.01 -7.82 -16.83
C SER A 436 51.88 -6.83 -17.13
N GLN A 437 51.75 -5.78 -16.32
CA GLN A 437 50.74 -4.74 -16.55
C GLN A 437 51.13 -3.80 -17.71
N GLY A 438 50.81 -4.22 -18.94
CA GLY A 438 50.95 -3.43 -20.17
C GLY A 438 49.60 -3.23 -20.87
N LYS A 439 49.39 -2.06 -21.48
CA LYS A 439 48.12 -1.73 -22.18
C LYS A 439 48.00 -2.47 -23.52
N ASN A 440 46.82 -3.01 -23.78
CA ASN A 440 46.28 -3.44 -25.09
C ASN A 440 47.12 -4.44 -25.91
N THR A 441 47.38 -5.62 -25.34
CA THR A 441 47.57 -6.86 -26.11
C THR A 441 46.73 -7.95 -25.48
N GLY A 442 45.87 -8.63 -26.24
CA GLY A 442 44.85 -9.57 -25.74
C GLY A 442 45.37 -10.92 -25.22
N HIS A 443 46.57 -10.96 -24.65
CA HIS A 443 47.21 -12.16 -24.09
C HIS A 443 47.87 -11.83 -22.75
N SER A 444 47.70 -12.70 -21.76
CA SER A 444 48.31 -12.58 -20.43
C SER A 444 49.82 -12.85 -20.50
N LEU A 445 50.63 -11.79 -20.50
CA LEU A 445 52.09 -11.88 -20.49
C LEU A 445 52.63 -11.93 -19.07
N TYR A 446 53.57 -12.85 -18.80
CA TYR A 446 54.20 -13.05 -17.50
C TYR A 446 55.70 -12.71 -17.55
N VAL A 447 56.25 -12.23 -16.44
CA VAL A 447 57.65 -11.81 -16.30
C VAL A 447 58.18 -12.29 -14.95
N TRP A 448 59.42 -12.77 -14.93
CA TRP A 448 60.12 -13.09 -13.67
C TRP A 448 60.47 -11.80 -12.91
N PRO A 449 60.15 -11.69 -11.61
CA PRO A 449 60.48 -10.53 -10.81
C PRO A 449 62.00 -10.32 -10.67
N SER A 450 62.42 -9.08 -10.41
CA SER A 450 63.84 -8.72 -10.32
C SER A 450 64.54 -9.23 -9.04
N ASN A 451 63.76 -9.56 -8.02
CA ASN A 451 64.17 -10.37 -6.88
C ASN A 451 63.37 -11.67 -6.98
N GLU A 452 64.01 -12.81 -6.75
CA GLU A 452 63.36 -14.12 -6.76
C GLU A 452 62.27 -14.19 -5.66
N ASP A 453 61.15 -14.82 -6.00
CA ASP A 453 59.90 -14.78 -5.26
C ASP A 453 59.52 -16.23 -4.93
N GLU A 454 60.19 -16.78 -3.92
CA GLU A 454 60.18 -18.20 -3.58
C GLU A 454 59.38 -18.47 -2.29
N LEU A 455 58.49 -19.45 -2.33
CA LEU A 455 57.66 -19.82 -1.19
C LEU A 455 57.42 -21.34 -1.16
N TRP A 456 57.43 -21.92 0.05
CA TRP A 456 56.96 -23.28 0.29
C TRP A 456 55.42 -23.30 0.29
N VAL A 457 54.84 -24.15 -0.54
CA VAL A 457 53.39 -24.37 -0.66
C VAL A 457 53.04 -25.83 -0.46
N LYS A 458 51.83 -26.12 0.01
CA LYS A 458 51.40 -27.50 0.28
C LYS A 458 50.98 -28.18 -1.01
N ARG A 459 51.08 -29.52 -1.04
CA ARG A 459 50.60 -30.33 -2.17
C ARG A 459 49.18 -29.99 -2.61
N ASP A 460 48.27 -29.75 -1.66
CA ASP A 460 46.86 -29.45 -1.92
C ASP A 460 46.65 -28.08 -2.61
N ASP A 461 47.64 -27.18 -2.54
CA ASP A 461 47.62 -25.89 -3.23
C ASP A 461 48.14 -25.99 -4.68
N ILE A 462 48.65 -27.14 -5.13
CA ILE A 462 49.05 -27.36 -6.53
C ILE A 462 47.85 -27.87 -7.34
N LEU A 463 47.40 -27.08 -8.32
CA LEU A 463 46.16 -27.32 -9.05
C LEU A 463 46.34 -28.28 -10.23
N CYS A 464 47.36 -28.02 -11.06
CA CYS A 464 47.74 -28.83 -12.23
C CYS A 464 49.14 -28.46 -12.73
N GLU A 465 49.76 -29.36 -13.51
CA GLU A 465 50.89 -29.01 -14.37
C GLU A 465 50.44 -28.03 -15.47
N ILE A 466 51.32 -27.13 -15.88
CA ILE A 466 51.13 -26.23 -17.05
C ILE A 466 52.32 -26.36 -18.00
N HIS A 467 52.10 -26.10 -19.29
CA HIS A 467 53.16 -26.19 -20.29
C HIS A 467 54.23 -25.10 -20.09
N GLU A 468 55.48 -25.37 -20.48
CA GLU A 468 56.59 -24.41 -20.31
C GLU A 468 56.28 -23.07 -21.01
N PRO A 469 56.27 -21.93 -20.28
CA PRO A 469 55.96 -20.63 -20.85
C PRO A 469 56.91 -20.21 -21.98
N VAL A 470 56.34 -19.80 -23.12
CA VAL A 470 57.09 -19.46 -24.33
C VAL A 470 57.58 -18.02 -24.28
N LYS A 471 58.89 -17.80 -24.49
CA LYS A 471 59.48 -16.44 -24.53
C LYS A 471 58.97 -15.63 -25.73
N VAL A 472 58.47 -14.43 -25.47
CA VAL A 472 57.87 -13.54 -26.47
C VAL A 472 58.41 -12.10 -26.37
N GLY A 473 58.53 -11.45 -27.52
CA GLY A 473 58.97 -10.06 -27.66
C GLY A 473 60.49 -9.87 -27.82
N ARG A 474 60.88 -8.71 -28.38
CA ARG A 474 62.28 -8.40 -28.76
C ARG A 474 63.28 -8.33 -27.60
N SER A 475 62.82 -8.25 -26.35
CA SER A 475 63.69 -8.21 -25.16
C SER A 475 64.00 -9.59 -24.57
N GLY A 476 63.26 -10.64 -24.95
CA GLY A 476 63.40 -12.00 -24.40
C GLY A 476 63.06 -12.15 -22.91
N ARG A 477 62.43 -11.14 -22.29
CA ARG A 477 62.12 -11.10 -20.84
C ARG A 477 60.65 -11.39 -20.48
N SER A 478 59.77 -11.43 -21.47
CA SER A 478 58.35 -11.73 -21.29
C SER A 478 58.03 -13.14 -21.78
N TYR A 479 57.05 -13.78 -21.16
CA TYR A 479 56.63 -15.15 -21.41
C TYR A 479 55.11 -15.18 -21.66
N ALA A 480 54.66 -16.03 -22.57
CA ALA A 480 53.25 -16.34 -22.82
C ALA A 480 52.95 -17.77 -22.37
N ILE A 481 51.73 -18.02 -21.94
CA ILE A 481 51.24 -19.31 -21.45
C ILE A 481 50.12 -19.79 -22.37
N CYS A 482 49.93 -21.10 -22.49
CA CYS A 482 48.83 -21.66 -23.26
C CYS A 482 47.48 -21.19 -22.70
N GLN A 483 46.52 -20.85 -23.58
CA GLN A 483 45.20 -20.38 -23.16
C GLN A 483 44.41 -21.49 -22.43
N ASP A 484 44.55 -22.73 -22.89
CA ASP A 484 43.89 -23.90 -22.33
C ASP A 484 44.34 -24.16 -20.87
N ASP A 485 45.62 -23.95 -20.56
CA ASP A 485 46.17 -24.07 -19.20
C ASP A 485 45.64 -22.97 -18.27
N ILE A 486 45.45 -21.75 -18.79
CA ILE A 486 44.86 -20.60 -18.07
C ILE A 486 43.39 -20.90 -17.71
N GLU A 487 42.64 -21.49 -18.65
CA GLU A 487 41.25 -21.85 -18.48
C GLU A 487 41.07 -23.02 -17.51
N LEU A 488 41.86 -24.08 -17.68
CA LEU A 488 41.93 -25.23 -16.76
C LEU A 488 42.24 -24.78 -15.32
N ALA A 489 43.33 -24.04 -15.10
CA ALA A 489 43.69 -23.52 -13.77
C ALA A 489 42.56 -22.67 -13.15
N SER A 490 41.93 -21.81 -13.95
CA SER A 490 40.81 -20.97 -13.51
C SER A 490 39.54 -21.77 -13.18
N ARG A 491 39.33 -22.92 -13.82
CA ARG A 491 38.22 -23.85 -13.54
C ARG A 491 38.50 -24.67 -12.27
N LEU A 492 39.74 -25.09 -12.06
CA LEU A 492 40.16 -25.88 -10.89
C LEU A 492 40.09 -25.07 -9.59
N VAL A 493 40.50 -23.79 -9.56
CA VAL A 493 40.32 -22.91 -8.37
C VAL A 493 38.85 -22.77 -7.98
N LYS A 494 37.93 -22.73 -8.95
CA LYS A 494 36.50 -22.65 -8.68
C LYS A 494 35.96 -23.95 -8.06
N ALA A 495 36.63 -25.08 -8.30
CA ALA A 495 36.25 -26.40 -7.77
C ALA A 495 36.86 -26.71 -6.39
N THR A 496 38.01 -26.12 -6.02
CA THR A 496 38.66 -26.30 -4.70
C THR A 496 38.10 -25.38 -3.60
N LEU A 497 37.17 -24.48 -3.91
CA LEU A 497 36.44 -23.70 -2.91
C LEU A 497 35.47 -24.60 -2.11
N PRO A 498 35.49 -24.57 -0.76
CA PRO A 498 34.68 -25.48 0.05
C PRO A 498 33.18 -25.19 -0.02
N ASN A 499 32.48 -25.95 -0.85
CA ASN A 499 31.02 -25.94 -0.99
C ASN A 499 30.32 -26.64 0.20
N THR A 500 30.43 -26.13 1.44
CA THR A 500 29.53 -26.51 2.55
C THR A 500 29.57 -25.58 3.78
N THR A 501 29.08 -24.34 3.65
CA THR A 501 28.68 -23.53 4.84
C THR A 501 27.61 -22.47 4.53
N LEU A 502 27.05 -22.52 3.32
CA LEU A 502 26.55 -21.32 2.64
C LEU A 502 25.12 -21.51 2.12
N VAL A 503 24.12 -21.54 3.02
CA VAL A 503 22.71 -21.32 2.63
C VAL A 503 21.99 -20.36 3.60
N GLY A 504 22.02 -20.63 4.92
CA GLY A 504 21.62 -19.62 5.92
C GLY A 504 22.69 -18.53 6.09
N GLY A 505 23.94 -18.96 6.26
CA GLY A 505 25.11 -18.09 6.33
C GLY A 505 25.55 -17.51 4.98
N ALA A 506 25.10 -18.03 3.83
CA ALA A 506 25.50 -17.51 2.51
C ALA A 506 25.08 -16.08 2.28
N TYR A 507 23.82 -15.75 2.57
CA TYR A 507 23.40 -14.39 2.33
C TYR A 507 24.12 -13.43 3.26
N ILE A 508 24.17 -13.74 4.56
CA ILE A 508 24.79 -12.87 5.57
C ILE A 508 26.31 -12.77 5.40
N ASN A 509 27.01 -13.91 5.39
CA ASN A 509 28.46 -13.98 5.36
C ASN A 509 29.04 -13.86 3.94
N GLY A 510 28.26 -14.19 2.90
CA GLY A 510 28.61 -13.90 1.50
C GLY A 510 28.42 -12.43 1.16
N THR A 511 27.33 -11.77 1.60
CA THR A 511 27.20 -10.31 1.54
C THR A 511 28.34 -9.64 2.31
N ALA A 512 28.78 -10.22 3.45
CA ALA A 512 29.93 -9.75 4.22
C ALA A 512 31.29 -9.91 3.53
N GLU A 513 31.62 -11.12 3.07
CA GLU A 513 32.92 -11.42 2.46
C GLU A 513 33.06 -10.68 1.12
N VAL A 514 31.97 -10.51 0.38
CA VAL A 514 31.91 -9.69 -0.84
C VAL A 514 31.96 -8.18 -0.51
N MET A 515 31.29 -7.69 0.55
CA MET A 515 31.48 -6.32 1.07
C MET A 515 32.95 -6.05 1.43
N GLY A 516 33.64 -7.05 2.00
CA GLY A 516 35.04 -6.96 2.42
C GLY A 516 36.06 -7.05 1.29
N LYS A 517 35.71 -7.64 0.14
CA LYS A 517 36.65 -7.88 -0.99
C LYS A 517 36.35 -7.08 -2.26
N ASP A 518 35.11 -7.08 -2.71
CA ASP A 518 34.71 -6.55 -4.04
C ASP A 518 33.81 -5.31 -3.94
N GLY A 519 33.60 -4.80 -2.72
CA GLY A 519 32.91 -3.55 -2.43
C GLY A 519 31.39 -3.62 -2.53
N LEU A 520 30.75 -2.49 -2.20
CA LEU A 520 29.30 -2.39 -1.97
C LEU A 520 28.42 -2.79 -3.17
N ILE A 521 29.00 -2.85 -4.38
CA ILE A 521 28.25 -2.88 -5.64
C ILE A 521 27.54 -4.22 -5.87
N TRP A 522 28.10 -5.34 -5.41
CA TRP A 522 27.55 -6.68 -5.61
C TRP A 522 26.41 -7.03 -4.63
N CYS A 523 26.32 -6.33 -3.49
CA CYS A 523 25.17 -6.39 -2.60
C CYS A 523 24.01 -5.55 -3.15
N VAL A 524 24.35 -4.42 -3.78
CA VAL A 524 23.40 -3.53 -4.46
C VAL A 524 23.01 -4.07 -5.84
N ALA A 525 23.76 -4.98 -6.47
CA ALA A 525 23.45 -5.47 -7.82
C ALA A 525 22.17 -6.33 -7.90
N PRO A 526 21.91 -7.36 -7.05
CA PRO A 526 20.64 -8.07 -7.05
C PRO A 526 19.48 -7.15 -6.66
N VAL A 527 19.64 -6.37 -5.58
CA VAL A 527 18.65 -5.38 -5.13
C VAL A 527 18.34 -4.37 -6.24
N GLY A 528 19.36 -3.93 -6.96
CA GLY A 528 19.35 -2.92 -8.04
C GLY A 528 18.84 -3.44 -9.38
N PHE A 529 19.05 -4.71 -9.69
CA PHE A 529 18.47 -5.39 -10.86
C PHE A 529 16.96 -5.59 -10.65
N TYR A 530 16.54 -5.99 -9.45
CA TYR A 530 15.16 -5.89 -8.99
C TYR A 530 14.65 -4.42 -8.99
N HIS A 531 15.51 -3.45 -8.68
CA HIS A 531 15.14 -2.03 -8.60
C HIS A 531 14.89 -1.36 -9.97
N ARG A 532 15.64 -1.76 -11.01
CA ARG A 532 15.63 -1.05 -12.30
C ARG A 532 14.55 -1.51 -13.26
N ASN A 533 14.21 -2.80 -13.29
CA ASN A 533 13.40 -3.38 -14.37
C ASN A 533 11.98 -3.83 -13.96
N HIS A 534 11.69 -4.10 -12.69
CA HIS A 534 10.41 -4.71 -12.27
C HIS A 534 9.33 -3.76 -11.70
N TYR A 535 9.63 -2.47 -11.50
CA TYR A 535 8.65 -1.52 -10.93
C TYR A 535 7.48 -1.16 -11.87
N ARG A 536 7.52 -1.56 -13.15
CA ARG A 536 6.47 -1.25 -14.14
C ARG A 536 5.17 -2.05 -13.99
N TYR A 537 5.11 -3.07 -13.12
CA TYR A 537 3.91 -3.89 -12.93
C TYR A 537 3.68 -4.22 -11.46
N ASP A 538 2.65 -3.57 -10.90
CA ASP A 538 1.85 -4.01 -9.75
C ASP A 538 2.65 -4.69 -8.60
N VAL A 539 3.47 -3.88 -7.93
CA VAL A 539 4.45 -4.30 -6.90
C VAL A 539 3.83 -5.21 -5.83
N THR A 540 2.59 -4.94 -5.41
CA THR A 540 1.92 -5.76 -4.39
C THR A 540 1.51 -7.14 -4.93
N TYR A 541 1.00 -7.19 -6.16
CA TYR A 541 0.47 -8.42 -6.76
C TYR A 541 1.60 -9.40 -7.10
N ASN A 542 2.64 -8.92 -7.76
CA ASN A 542 3.79 -9.73 -8.17
C ASN A 542 4.62 -10.21 -6.97
N THR A 543 4.86 -9.35 -5.97
CA THR A 543 5.55 -9.80 -4.74
C THR A 543 4.73 -10.84 -3.97
N CYS A 544 3.41 -10.68 -3.83
CA CYS A 544 2.59 -11.69 -3.16
C CYS A 544 2.53 -13.02 -3.92
N ILE A 545 2.53 -13.00 -5.26
CA ILE A 545 2.54 -14.23 -6.09
C ILE A 545 3.90 -14.92 -6.00
N HIS A 546 5.02 -14.20 -6.13
CA HIS A 546 6.35 -14.81 -5.98
C HIS A 546 6.57 -15.38 -4.57
N MET A 547 6.07 -14.72 -3.52
CA MET A 547 6.11 -15.28 -2.16
C MET A 547 5.20 -16.50 -2.00
N LEU A 548 3.99 -16.50 -2.57
CA LEU A 548 3.10 -17.66 -2.55
C LEU A 548 3.73 -18.84 -3.30
N ILE A 549 4.33 -18.60 -4.46
CA ILE A 549 5.06 -19.61 -5.23
C ILE A 549 6.28 -20.10 -4.43
N ALA A 550 7.09 -19.23 -3.83
CA ALA A 550 8.24 -19.63 -3.02
C ALA A 550 7.83 -20.46 -1.79
N VAL A 551 6.75 -20.09 -1.09
CA VAL A 551 6.22 -20.85 0.06
C VAL A 551 5.62 -22.18 -0.40
N VAL A 552 4.83 -22.21 -1.48
CA VAL A 552 4.24 -23.46 -2.01
C VAL A 552 5.31 -24.39 -2.55
N VAL A 553 6.28 -23.89 -3.31
CA VAL A 553 7.41 -24.68 -3.84
C VAL A 553 8.29 -25.18 -2.70
N SER A 554 8.64 -24.36 -1.70
CA SER A 554 9.43 -24.84 -0.56
C SER A 554 8.68 -25.83 0.32
N THR A 555 7.37 -25.66 0.49
CA THR A 555 6.49 -26.62 1.18
C THR A 555 6.43 -27.96 0.45
N CYS A 556 6.10 -27.93 -0.85
CA CYS A 556 6.01 -29.12 -1.68
C CYS A 556 7.37 -29.84 -1.76
N MET A 557 8.46 -29.09 -1.92
CA MET A 557 9.81 -29.67 -1.91
C MET A 557 10.14 -30.26 -0.54
N ALA A 558 9.87 -29.59 0.59
CA ALA A 558 10.10 -30.17 1.92
C ALA A 558 9.34 -31.49 2.14
N ILE A 559 8.10 -31.59 1.64
CA ILE A 559 7.29 -32.82 1.69
C ILE A 559 7.86 -33.90 0.75
N LEU A 560 8.42 -33.54 -0.40
CA LEU A 560 9.06 -34.47 -1.36
C LEU A 560 10.46 -34.92 -0.91
N ILE A 561 11.20 -34.07 -0.19
CA ILE A 561 12.54 -34.29 0.35
C ILE A 561 12.53 -35.35 1.46
N ILE A 562 11.55 -35.27 2.38
CA ILE A 562 11.48 -36.15 3.54
C ILE A 562 11.48 -37.64 3.17
N PRO A 563 10.70 -38.12 2.17
CA PRO A 563 10.80 -39.49 1.68
C PRO A 563 12.21 -39.89 1.26
N PHE A 564 12.88 -39.10 0.40
CA PHE A 564 14.25 -39.42 -0.06
C PHE A 564 15.25 -39.47 1.10
N ALA A 565 15.21 -38.45 1.97
CA ALA A 565 16.05 -38.40 3.16
C ALA A 565 15.80 -39.62 4.06
N TRP A 566 14.53 -39.94 4.37
CA TRP A 566 14.14 -41.05 5.25
C TRP A 566 14.48 -42.44 4.66
N THR A 567 14.53 -42.59 3.34
CA THR A 567 14.95 -43.84 2.68
C THR A 567 16.47 -44.06 2.65
N ASN A 568 17.27 -43.11 3.14
CA ASN A 568 18.72 -43.22 3.10
C ASN A 568 19.25 -44.33 4.05
N PRO A 569 20.12 -45.25 3.59
CA PRO A 569 20.65 -46.34 4.41
C PRO A 569 21.39 -45.91 5.69
N ALA A 570 21.89 -44.68 5.77
CA ALA A 570 22.60 -44.16 6.94
C ALA A 570 21.69 -43.83 8.15
N ILE A 571 20.37 -44.04 8.04
CA ILE A 571 19.40 -43.78 9.11
C ILE A 571 19.08 -45.06 9.88
N ASP A 572 19.15 -44.98 11.22
CA ASP A 572 18.64 -46.05 12.09
C ASP A 572 17.09 -46.10 12.05
N MET A 573 16.55 -46.91 11.12
CA MET A 573 15.11 -47.13 10.96
C MET A 573 14.41 -47.70 12.21
N ASN A 574 15.13 -48.37 13.12
CA ASN A 574 14.59 -48.88 14.38
C ASN A 574 14.54 -47.81 15.48
N MET A 575 15.01 -46.59 15.17
CA MET A 575 14.99 -45.41 16.03
C MET A 575 15.70 -45.62 17.37
N SER A 576 16.60 -46.60 17.43
CA SER A 576 17.28 -47.05 18.64
C SER A 576 18.27 -46.00 19.17
N ARG A 577 18.92 -45.25 18.27
CA ARG A 577 19.81 -44.12 18.60
C ARG A 577 19.13 -42.96 19.33
N ILE A 578 17.81 -42.77 19.18
CA ILE A 578 17.08 -41.64 19.77
C ILE A 578 15.93 -42.05 20.71
N LYS A 579 15.71 -43.34 20.97
CA LYS A 579 14.60 -43.89 21.78
C LYS A 579 14.40 -43.21 23.14
N ASP A 580 15.48 -42.77 23.76
CA ASP A 580 15.49 -42.08 25.05
C ASP A 580 15.78 -40.57 24.95
N LYS A 581 16.18 -40.07 23.76
CA LYS A 581 16.53 -38.64 23.53
C LYS A 581 15.34 -37.76 23.12
N TRP A 582 14.34 -38.32 22.42
CA TRP A 582 13.18 -37.57 21.93
C TRP A 582 12.15 -37.18 23.01
N LYS A 583 12.11 -37.89 24.14
CA LYS A 583 11.25 -37.55 25.29
C LYS A 583 12.00 -36.64 26.26
N GLY A 584 11.98 -35.33 25.98
CA GLY A 584 12.51 -34.34 26.91
C GLY A 584 11.79 -34.37 28.28
N SER A 585 12.55 -34.29 29.37
CA SER A 585 12.01 -34.10 30.71
C SER A 585 11.89 -32.60 31.05
N LEU A 586 10.70 -32.16 31.45
CA LEU A 586 10.53 -30.83 32.03
C LEU A 586 11.08 -30.83 33.46
N GLU A 587 12.23 -30.19 33.67
CA GLU A 587 12.76 -29.98 35.01
C GLU A 587 11.83 -29.04 35.79
N PRO A 588 11.29 -29.43 36.97
CA PRO A 588 10.32 -28.61 37.71
C PRO A 588 10.82 -27.21 38.05
N ARG A 589 12.15 -27.06 38.18
CA ARG A 589 12.84 -25.80 38.45
C ARG A 589 12.71 -24.76 37.32
N LEU A 590 12.54 -25.22 36.08
CA LEU A 590 12.50 -24.37 34.88
C LEU A 590 11.07 -24.01 34.44
N ILE A 591 10.03 -24.51 35.12
CA ILE A 591 8.62 -24.28 34.74
C ILE A 591 8.29 -22.79 34.58
N GLY A 592 8.83 -21.92 35.45
CA GLY A 592 8.66 -20.46 35.34
C GLY A 592 9.20 -19.90 34.02
N VAL A 593 10.41 -20.30 33.62
CA VAL A 593 11.06 -19.90 32.36
C VAL A 593 10.31 -20.43 31.14
N TYR A 594 9.78 -21.65 31.20
CA TYR A 594 8.96 -22.21 30.12
C TYR A 594 7.66 -21.41 29.95
N ILE A 595 6.92 -21.12 31.03
CA ILE A 595 5.69 -20.31 30.97
C ILE A 595 5.99 -18.92 30.40
N ASP A 596 7.07 -18.28 30.86
CA ASP A 596 7.49 -16.95 30.41
C ASP A 596 7.79 -16.94 28.89
N THR A 597 8.56 -17.91 28.42
CA THR A 597 8.93 -18.06 27.00
C THR A 597 7.73 -18.40 26.12
N TRP A 598 6.80 -19.23 26.60
CA TRP A 598 5.57 -19.55 25.87
C TRP A 598 4.64 -18.33 25.72
N LEU A 599 4.41 -17.59 26.80
CA LEU A 599 3.58 -16.37 26.77
C LEU A 599 4.22 -15.28 25.90
N LEU A 600 5.55 -15.11 25.99
CA LEU A 600 6.33 -14.23 25.13
C LEU A 600 6.18 -14.60 23.65
N THR A 601 6.30 -15.88 23.30
CA THR A 601 6.23 -16.32 21.90
C THR A 601 4.82 -16.13 21.33
N ILE A 602 3.77 -16.34 22.12
CA ILE A 602 2.38 -16.12 21.70
C ILE A 602 2.06 -14.62 21.58
N GLY A 603 2.36 -13.84 22.63
CA GLY A 603 1.97 -12.43 22.74
C GLY A 603 2.83 -11.48 21.91
N GLY A 604 4.14 -11.71 21.83
CA GLY A 604 5.05 -10.87 21.05
C GLY A 604 4.81 -10.98 19.55
N CYS A 605 4.62 -12.21 19.03
CA CYS A 605 4.30 -12.44 17.62
C CYS A 605 2.99 -11.77 17.17
N PHE A 606 2.02 -11.56 18.07
CA PHE A 606 0.74 -10.91 17.75
C PHE A 606 0.87 -9.43 17.36
N THR A 607 1.95 -8.75 17.78
CA THR A 607 2.18 -7.32 17.49
C THR A 607 2.95 -7.07 16.19
N TRP A 608 3.29 -8.12 15.43
CA TRP A 608 4.16 -8.02 14.26
C TRP A 608 3.55 -7.23 13.10
N GLN A 609 4.17 -6.09 12.73
CA GLN A 609 3.65 -5.16 11.72
C GLN A 609 3.31 -5.82 10.37
N GLY A 610 4.15 -6.76 9.93
CA GLY A 610 3.95 -7.53 8.69
C GLY A 610 2.73 -8.47 8.69
N PHE A 611 2.07 -8.71 9.83
CA PHE A 611 0.76 -9.37 9.90
C PHE A 611 -0.35 -8.38 9.54
N TYR A 612 -0.39 -7.23 10.23
CA TYR A 612 -1.40 -6.19 10.01
C TYR A 612 -1.39 -5.63 8.59
N GLN A 613 -0.21 -5.44 7.99
CA GLN A 613 -0.09 -5.02 6.58
C GLN A 613 -0.85 -5.94 5.61
N ARG A 614 -0.84 -7.27 5.85
CA ARG A 614 -1.55 -8.26 5.01
C ARG A 614 -3.06 -8.29 5.30
N VAL A 615 -3.44 -8.09 6.57
CA VAL A 615 -4.85 -7.94 6.97
C VAL A 615 -5.47 -6.69 6.34
N HIS A 616 -4.77 -5.56 6.33
CA HIS A 616 -5.24 -4.31 5.70
C HIS A 616 -5.26 -4.37 4.17
N ALA A 617 -4.40 -5.17 3.53
CA ALA A 617 -4.44 -5.40 2.07
C ALA A 617 -5.69 -6.18 1.58
N CYS A 618 -6.49 -6.74 2.49
CA CYS A 618 -7.69 -7.51 2.12
C CYS A 618 -8.88 -6.60 1.78
N LYS A 619 -9.44 -6.78 0.57
CA LYS A 619 -10.62 -6.02 0.09
C LYS A 619 -11.85 -6.06 1.00
N THR A 620 -11.99 -7.09 1.84
CA THR A 620 -13.10 -7.21 2.81
C THR A 620 -12.64 -7.90 4.10
N THR A 621 -13.33 -7.59 5.21
CA THR A 621 -13.12 -8.24 6.51
C THR A 621 -13.37 -9.75 6.49
N ARG A 622 -14.30 -10.24 5.65
CA ARG A 622 -14.57 -11.67 5.48
C ARG A 622 -13.39 -12.41 4.85
N ILE A 623 -12.73 -11.80 3.85
CA ILE A 623 -11.52 -12.35 3.25
C ILE A 623 -10.41 -12.37 4.31
N ALA A 624 -10.13 -11.23 4.97
CA ALA A 624 -9.10 -11.13 6.00
C ALA A 624 -9.22 -12.21 7.08
N ARG A 625 -10.40 -12.37 7.69
CA ARG A 625 -10.67 -13.37 8.72
C ARG A 625 -10.43 -14.80 8.20
N ASN A 626 -10.96 -15.12 7.02
CA ASN A 626 -10.83 -16.46 6.46
C ASN A 626 -9.36 -16.78 6.09
N SER A 627 -8.63 -15.81 5.53
CA SER A 627 -7.20 -15.95 5.24
C SER A 627 -6.38 -16.21 6.51
N VAL A 628 -6.61 -15.47 7.59
CA VAL A 628 -5.92 -15.70 8.88
C VAL A 628 -6.20 -17.10 9.44
N LEU A 629 -7.45 -17.58 9.37
CA LEU A 629 -7.81 -18.93 9.83
C LEU A 629 -7.12 -20.03 9.00
N VAL A 630 -7.08 -19.88 7.67
CA VAL A 630 -6.36 -20.80 6.78
C VAL A 630 -4.86 -20.77 7.05
N SER A 631 -4.27 -19.58 7.23
CA SER A 631 -2.85 -19.43 7.57
C SER A 631 -2.49 -20.07 8.92
N ALA A 632 -3.38 -20.03 9.92
CA ALA A 632 -3.13 -20.67 11.22
C ALA A 632 -3.08 -22.20 11.10
N VAL A 633 -4.02 -22.81 10.36
CA VAL A 633 -4.00 -24.27 10.10
C VAL A 633 -2.78 -24.65 9.26
N LEU A 634 -2.47 -23.86 8.22
CA LEU A 634 -1.32 -24.11 7.37
C LEU A 634 -0.01 -24.01 8.17
N ALA A 635 0.18 -22.99 9.01
CA ALA A 635 1.37 -22.82 9.83
C ALA A 635 1.63 -24.02 10.77
N LEU A 636 0.57 -24.59 11.37
CA LEU A 636 0.68 -25.81 12.18
C LEU A 636 1.16 -27.01 11.35
N LEU A 637 0.64 -27.19 10.14
CA LEU A 637 1.08 -28.24 9.22
C LEU A 637 2.52 -28.00 8.73
N MET A 638 2.92 -26.74 8.53
CA MET A 638 4.27 -26.35 8.08
C MET A 638 5.35 -26.51 9.15
N GLY A 639 4.98 -26.61 10.44
CA GLY A 639 5.93 -26.95 11.50
C GLY A 639 6.41 -28.41 11.46
N VAL A 640 5.67 -29.30 10.80
CA VAL A 640 5.96 -30.74 10.80
C VAL A 640 7.19 -31.11 9.95
N PRO A 641 7.36 -30.63 8.69
CA PRO A 641 8.51 -31.03 7.87
C PRO A 641 9.89 -30.68 8.47
N PRO A 642 10.14 -29.47 9.01
CA PRO A 642 11.42 -29.15 9.66
C PRO A 642 11.68 -30.00 10.91
N ALA A 643 10.64 -30.32 11.68
CA ALA A 643 10.77 -31.20 12.84
C ALA A 643 11.17 -32.64 12.44
N ILE A 644 10.59 -33.17 11.35
CA ILE A 644 10.98 -34.48 10.80
C ILE A 644 12.42 -34.45 10.29
N ALA A 645 12.86 -33.38 9.62
CA ALA A 645 14.25 -33.23 9.18
C ALA A 645 15.24 -33.21 10.37
N GLY A 646 14.88 -32.56 11.48
CA GLY A 646 15.65 -32.63 12.72
C GLY A 646 15.72 -34.03 13.33
N VAL A 647 14.61 -34.79 13.30
CA VAL A 647 14.58 -36.21 13.73
C VAL A 647 15.46 -37.08 12.84
N ILE A 648 15.44 -36.89 11.51
CA ILE A 648 16.32 -37.59 10.56
C ILE A 648 17.78 -37.33 10.91
N GLY A 649 18.19 -36.07 11.05
CA GLY A 649 19.58 -35.71 11.36
C GLY A 649 20.07 -36.22 12.72
N ALA A 650 19.16 -36.40 13.69
CA ALA A 650 19.46 -37.00 14.99
C ALA A 650 19.51 -38.54 14.99
N ALA A 651 18.81 -39.21 14.05
CA ALA A 651 18.79 -40.66 13.88
C ALA A 651 19.89 -41.18 12.92
N THR A 652 20.50 -40.27 12.15
CA THR A 652 21.58 -40.55 11.19
C THR A 652 22.87 -41.00 11.88
N ASP A 653 23.58 -41.94 11.25
CA ASP A 653 24.98 -42.21 11.53
C ASP A 653 25.88 -41.47 10.52
N TRP A 654 26.32 -40.26 10.88
CA TRP A 654 27.02 -39.36 9.95
C TRP A 654 28.29 -39.96 9.34
N ASN A 655 28.96 -40.88 10.06
CA ASN A 655 30.11 -41.65 9.58
C ASN A 655 29.82 -42.56 8.37
N GLN A 656 28.55 -42.85 8.08
CA GLN A 656 28.13 -43.65 6.92
C GLN A 656 27.75 -42.78 5.70
N THR A 657 27.84 -41.45 5.84
CA THR A 657 27.56 -40.49 4.76
C THR A 657 28.85 -39.93 4.17
N MET A 658 28.78 -39.12 3.10
CA MET A 658 29.94 -38.40 2.57
C MET A 658 30.39 -37.20 3.43
N TYR A 659 29.88 -37.06 4.66
CA TYR A 659 30.29 -36.03 5.60
C TYR A 659 31.59 -36.43 6.32
N SER A 660 32.64 -35.63 6.16
CA SER A 660 33.98 -35.86 6.73
C SER A 660 34.26 -35.07 8.02
N GLY A 661 33.27 -34.36 8.57
CA GLY A 661 33.41 -33.59 9.80
C GLY A 661 33.15 -34.41 11.07
N ASN A 662 33.10 -33.73 12.22
CA ASN A 662 32.82 -34.38 13.51
C ASN A 662 31.34 -34.86 13.56
N PRO A 663 31.05 -36.16 13.75
CA PRO A 663 29.67 -36.65 13.86
C PRO A 663 28.93 -36.16 15.13
N GLU A 664 29.65 -35.68 16.16
CA GLU A 664 29.06 -35.06 17.35
C GLU A 664 28.98 -33.54 17.19
N LEU A 665 27.87 -33.07 16.61
CA LEU A 665 27.57 -31.64 16.44
C LEU A 665 27.37 -30.93 17.78
N SER A 666 28.11 -29.85 18.00
CA SER A 666 27.90 -28.96 19.14
C SER A 666 26.55 -28.23 19.05
N GLN A 667 26.09 -27.67 20.17
CA GLN A 667 24.79 -27.01 20.25
C GLN A 667 24.68 -25.76 19.33
N GLU A 668 25.80 -25.12 19.01
CA GLU A 668 25.84 -24.00 18.05
C GLU A 668 25.67 -24.50 16.61
N GLU A 669 26.13 -25.71 16.30
CA GLU A 669 26.09 -26.35 14.98
C GLU A 669 24.75 -27.02 14.65
N TRP A 670 23.84 -27.17 15.62
CA TRP A 670 22.50 -27.74 15.38
C TRP A 670 21.69 -26.96 14.33
N SER A 671 22.01 -25.68 14.11
CA SER A 671 21.40 -24.86 13.05
C SER A 671 21.73 -25.36 11.64
N TYR A 672 22.77 -26.19 11.47
CA TYR A 672 23.18 -26.74 10.18
C TYR A 672 22.50 -28.07 9.83
N VAL A 673 21.77 -28.70 10.76
CA VAL A 673 21.20 -30.05 10.59
C VAL A 673 20.30 -30.16 9.37
N LEU A 674 19.41 -29.19 9.14
CA LEU A 674 18.52 -29.18 7.97
C LEU A 674 19.32 -29.10 6.64
N PRO A 675 20.23 -28.12 6.44
CA PRO A 675 21.15 -28.12 5.29
C PRO A 675 21.96 -29.42 5.12
N MET A 676 22.44 -30.05 6.19
CA MET A 676 23.23 -31.28 6.09
C MET A 676 22.38 -32.48 5.65
N VAL A 677 21.14 -32.62 6.15
CA VAL A 677 20.21 -33.66 5.66
C VAL A 677 19.87 -33.45 4.18
N LEU A 678 19.74 -32.20 3.73
CA LEU A 678 19.55 -31.89 2.31
C LEU A 678 20.78 -32.23 1.47
N ALA A 679 21.98 -31.90 1.93
CA ALA A 679 23.23 -32.09 1.20
C ALA A 679 23.65 -33.57 1.10
N TYR A 680 23.53 -34.34 2.20
CA TYR A 680 24.13 -35.67 2.31
C TYR A 680 23.15 -36.84 2.22
N HIS A 681 21.85 -36.61 2.40
CA HIS A 681 20.86 -37.71 2.35
C HIS A 681 20.02 -37.74 1.08
N CYS A 682 19.94 -36.62 0.35
CA CYS A 682 19.11 -36.48 -0.84
C CYS A 682 19.94 -36.58 -2.14
N PRO A 683 19.39 -37.12 -3.25
CA PRO A 683 20.02 -37.03 -4.56
C PRO A 683 20.30 -35.57 -4.97
N MET A 684 21.37 -35.34 -5.75
CA MET A 684 21.84 -33.99 -6.12
C MET A 684 20.72 -33.06 -6.61
N THR A 685 19.86 -33.51 -7.51
CA THR A 685 18.72 -32.72 -8.03
C THR A 685 17.77 -32.28 -6.91
N VAL A 686 17.41 -33.20 -5.99
CA VAL A 686 16.52 -32.93 -4.86
C VAL A 686 17.19 -32.00 -3.83
N SER A 687 18.50 -32.17 -3.63
CA SER A 687 19.32 -31.30 -2.78
C SER A 687 19.36 -29.86 -3.31
N VAL A 688 19.63 -29.67 -4.60
CA VAL A 688 19.67 -28.35 -5.26
C VAL A 688 18.31 -27.65 -5.18
N PHE A 689 17.21 -28.33 -5.51
CA PHE A 689 15.87 -27.75 -5.38
C PHE A 689 15.48 -27.49 -3.92
N GLY A 690 15.91 -28.34 -2.98
CA GLY A 690 15.65 -28.17 -1.55
C GLY A 690 16.39 -26.98 -0.93
N LEU A 691 17.68 -26.82 -1.23
CA LEU A 691 18.48 -25.68 -0.78
C LEU A 691 18.05 -24.37 -1.47
N GLY A 692 17.67 -24.42 -2.75
CA GLY A 692 17.06 -23.30 -3.47
C GLY A 692 15.71 -22.88 -2.86
N ALA A 693 14.87 -23.86 -2.48
CA ALA A 693 13.61 -23.63 -1.78
C ALA A 693 13.80 -22.96 -0.41
N VAL A 694 14.75 -23.44 0.41
CA VAL A 694 15.10 -22.81 1.70
C VAL A 694 15.59 -21.37 1.47
N SER A 695 16.44 -21.14 0.46
CA SER A 695 16.93 -19.80 0.11
C SER A 695 15.79 -18.85 -0.28
N ALA A 696 14.85 -19.29 -1.11
CA ALA A 696 13.70 -18.50 -1.53
C ALA A 696 12.76 -18.17 -0.36
N ALA A 697 12.55 -19.11 0.56
CA ALA A 697 11.76 -18.88 1.78
C ALA A 697 12.41 -17.82 2.70
N VAL A 698 13.73 -17.87 2.88
CA VAL A 698 14.48 -16.84 3.61
C VAL A 698 14.36 -15.47 2.92
N MET A 699 14.53 -15.41 1.60
CA MET A 699 14.42 -14.16 0.83
C MET A 699 13.04 -13.50 1.00
N SER A 700 11.96 -14.27 0.85
CA SER A 700 10.58 -13.75 1.05
C SER A 700 10.31 -13.18 2.45
N SER A 701 10.99 -13.74 3.47
CA SER A 701 10.88 -13.28 4.85
C SER A 701 11.68 -11.99 5.07
N ALA A 702 12.90 -11.92 4.53
CA ALA A 702 13.76 -10.74 4.58
C ALA A 702 13.10 -9.54 3.87
N ASP A 703 12.61 -9.74 2.64
CA ASP A 703 11.91 -8.71 1.87
C ASP A 703 10.72 -8.12 2.63
N SER A 704 9.91 -8.98 3.26
CA SER A 704 8.75 -8.56 4.08
C SER A 704 9.17 -7.65 5.23
N ILE A 705 10.26 -7.98 5.93
CA ILE A 705 10.72 -7.26 7.13
C ILE A 705 11.39 -5.94 6.76
N VAL A 706 12.26 -5.93 5.75
CA VAL A 706 12.98 -4.74 5.30
C VAL A 706 12.00 -3.73 4.68
N LEU A 707 11.00 -4.19 3.90
CA LEU A 707 9.93 -3.32 3.39
C LEU A 707 9.07 -2.74 4.53
N ALA A 708 8.74 -3.54 5.54
CA ALA A 708 7.97 -3.07 6.70
C ALA A 708 8.74 -2.01 7.50
N ALA A 709 10.04 -2.23 7.76
CA ALA A 709 10.91 -1.28 8.44
C ALA A 709 11.02 0.04 7.65
N GLY A 710 11.28 -0.04 6.34
CA GLY A 710 11.34 1.13 5.47
C GLY A 710 10.02 1.92 5.40
N SER A 711 8.88 1.22 5.42
CA SER A 711 7.55 1.84 5.43
C SER A 711 7.29 2.64 6.72
N VAL A 712 7.65 2.07 7.88
CA VAL A 712 7.55 2.75 9.18
C VAL A 712 8.51 3.96 9.23
N ILE A 713 9.74 3.82 8.74
CA ILE A 713 10.70 4.94 8.72
C ILE A 713 10.22 6.07 7.78
N SER A 714 9.74 5.76 6.58
CA SER A 714 9.27 6.78 5.63
C SER A 714 7.99 7.48 6.10
N HIS A 715 7.01 6.76 6.63
CA HIS A 715 5.72 7.36 7.00
C HIS A 715 5.63 7.79 8.46
N ASN A 716 5.95 6.91 9.42
CA ASN A 716 5.77 7.21 10.85
C ASN A 716 6.87 8.12 11.39
N LEU A 717 8.11 8.00 10.89
CA LEU A 717 9.21 8.85 11.33
C LEU A 717 9.38 10.07 10.41
N TYR A 718 9.67 9.87 9.13
CA TYR A 718 10.00 10.97 8.22
C TYR A 718 8.80 11.88 7.93
N LYS A 719 7.68 11.34 7.43
CA LYS A 719 6.48 12.16 7.16
C LYS A 719 5.92 12.78 8.44
N ASN A 720 5.61 11.97 9.45
CA ASN A 720 4.86 12.47 10.61
C ASN A 720 5.71 13.31 11.59
N CYS A 721 7.00 13.00 11.80
CA CYS A 721 7.84 13.73 12.77
C CYS A 721 8.72 14.80 12.12
N PHE A 722 9.30 14.55 10.94
CA PHE A 722 10.27 15.48 10.33
C PHE A 722 9.66 16.42 9.29
N LYS A 723 8.79 15.92 8.40
CA LYS A 723 8.24 16.71 7.28
C LYS A 723 6.79 16.33 6.94
N PRO A 724 5.79 16.87 7.66
CA PRO A 724 4.36 16.56 7.44
C PRO A 724 3.84 16.86 6.02
N LYS A 725 4.52 17.76 5.30
CA LYS A 725 4.25 18.12 3.89
C LYS A 725 5.22 17.48 2.89
N ALA A 726 5.82 16.32 3.22
CA ALA A 726 6.70 15.59 2.31
C ALA A 726 5.93 15.11 1.07
N PHE A 727 6.52 15.32 -0.11
CA PHE A 727 5.91 14.96 -1.39
C PHE A 727 6.08 13.46 -1.67
N GLN A 728 5.18 12.83 -2.45
CA GLN A 728 5.20 11.36 -2.56
C GLN A 728 6.51 10.80 -3.15
N ARG A 729 7.13 11.53 -4.10
CA ARG A 729 8.45 11.19 -4.66
C ARG A 729 9.57 11.19 -3.61
N GLU A 730 9.51 12.11 -2.65
CA GLU A 730 10.46 12.23 -1.54
C GLU A 730 10.29 11.05 -0.57
N LEU A 731 9.04 10.71 -0.23
CA LEU A 731 8.71 9.54 0.60
C LEU A 731 9.17 8.21 -0.02
N THR A 732 9.07 8.08 -1.35
CA THR A 732 9.59 6.92 -2.08
C THR A 732 11.12 6.87 -2.06
N TRP A 733 11.84 7.99 -2.16
CA TRP A 733 13.30 8.02 -1.97
C TRP A 733 13.71 7.68 -0.55
N VAL A 734 13.04 8.25 0.46
CA VAL A 734 13.28 7.92 1.87
C VAL A 734 13.02 6.44 2.15
N LEU A 735 11.97 5.85 1.59
CA LEU A 735 11.69 4.41 1.67
C LEU A 735 12.87 3.59 1.11
N ARG A 736 13.33 3.91 -0.10
CA ARG A 736 14.44 3.22 -0.78
C ARG A 736 15.75 3.29 0.00
N ILE A 737 16.09 4.48 0.52
CA ILE A 737 17.27 4.69 1.37
C ILE A 737 17.13 3.93 2.69
N SER A 738 15.95 3.92 3.29
CA SER A 738 15.68 3.18 4.54
C SER A 738 15.82 1.67 4.33
N ILE A 739 15.32 1.13 3.22
CA ILE A 739 15.51 -0.28 2.80
C ILE A 739 17.01 -0.63 2.70
N LEU A 740 17.81 0.21 2.03
CA LEU A 740 19.25 -0.01 1.90
C LEU A 740 19.97 0.03 3.27
N LEU A 741 19.68 1.04 4.10
CA LEU A 741 20.31 1.21 5.41
C LEU A 741 19.95 0.06 6.37
N THR A 742 18.67 -0.31 6.44
CA THR A 742 18.21 -1.43 7.28
C THR A 742 18.74 -2.78 6.80
N GLY A 743 18.89 -2.99 5.48
CA GLY A 743 19.56 -4.16 4.91
C GLY A 743 21.03 -4.24 5.32
N ILE A 744 21.80 -3.14 5.21
CA ILE A 744 23.21 -3.07 5.64
C ILE A 744 23.33 -3.34 7.15
N MET A 745 22.49 -2.71 7.97
CA MET A 745 22.48 -2.95 9.42
C MET A 745 22.15 -4.41 9.76
N GLY A 746 21.18 -5.01 9.07
CA GLY A 746 20.82 -6.43 9.22
C GLY A 746 21.99 -7.37 8.89
N ALA A 747 22.70 -7.10 7.79
CA ALA A 747 23.90 -7.86 7.42
C ALA A 747 25.00 -7.73 8.50
N VAL A 748 25.31 -6.51 8.95
CA VAL A 748 26.32 -6.27 10.00
C VAL A 748 26.00 -7.00 11.30
N ILE A 749 24.75 -6.93 11.77
CA ILE A 749 24.31 -7.64 12.97
C ILE A 749 24.45 -9.15 12.78
N ALA A 750 24.03 -9.68 11.64
CA ALA A 750 24.00 -11.11 11.41
C ALA A 750 25.39 -11.74 11.23
N ILE A 751 26.42 -10.97 10.82
CA ILE A 751 27.84 -11.40 10.87
C ILE A 751 28.35 -11.47 12.32
N ALA A 752 27.93 -10.52 13.16
CA ALA A 752 28.43 -10.37 14.52
C ALA A 752 27.74 -11.28 15.56
N VAL A 753 26.54 -11.78 15.27
CA VAL A 753 25.71 -12.54 16.22
C VAL A 753 26.01 -14.04 16.17
N LYS A 754 26.30 -14.62 17.34
CA LYS A 754 26.61 -16.05 17.52
C LYS A 754 25.39 -16.97 17.50
N SER A 755 24.17 -16.45 17.74
CA SER A 755 22.95 -17.27 17.82
C SER A 755 21.74 -16.57 17.20
N VAL A 756 21.26 -17.11 16.08
CA VAL A 756 20.04 -16.65 15.40
C VAL A 756 18.81 -16.84 16.31
N TYR A 757 18.73 -17.96 17.02
CA TYR A 757 17.63 -18.23 17.95
C TYR A 757 17.60 -17.24 19.12
N GLY A 758 18.76 -16.91 19.71
CA GLY A 758 18.86 -15.91 20.77
C GLY A 758 18.39 -14.53 20.31
N LEU A 759 18.76 -14.11 19.10
CA LEU A 759 18.31 -12.85 18.51
C LEU A 759 16.81 -12.83 18.22
N PHE A 760 16.22 -13.94 17.74
CA PHE A 760 14.78 -14.04 17.55
C PHE A 760 14.01 -13.86 18.87
N ILE A 761 14.42 -14.58 19.93
CA ILE A 761 13.80 -14.45 21.26
C ILE A 761 13.93 -13.01 21.78
N LEU A 762 15.10 -12.37 21.61
CA LEU A 762 15.34 -10.98 22.01
C LEU A 762 14.39 -9.98 21.32
N CYS A 763 14.12 -10.15 20.02
CA CYS A 763 13.17 -9.31 19.30
C CYS A 763 11.73 -9.49 19.80
N VAL A 764 11.29 -10.74 19.95
CA VAL A 764 9.92 -11.07 20.41
C VAL A 764 9.69 -10.62 21.86
N ASP A 765 10.75 -10.62 22.68
CA ASP A 765 10.75 -10.12 24.06
C ASP A 765 10.37 -8.63 24.15
N ALA A 766 11.05 -7.77 23.40
CA ALA A 766 10.75 -6.34 23.36
C ALA A 766 9.31 -6.07 22.88
N MET A 767 8.87 -6.81 21.85
CA MET A 767 7.51 -6.74 21.32
C MET A 767 6.46 -7.20 22.35
N TYR A 768 6.76 -8.23 23.13
CA TYR A 768 5.87 -8.74 24.17
C TYR A 768 5.77 -7.83 25.39
N VAL A 769 6.90 -7.34 25.91
CA VAL A 769 6.93 -6.55 27.16
C VAL A 769 6.41 -5.14 26.97
N ILE A 770 6.65 -4.53 25.80
CA ILE A 770 6.32 -3.13 25.52
C ILE A 770 5.07 -3.03 24.64
N GLN A 771 5.14 -3.60 23.44
CA GLN A 771 4.16 -3.30 22.38
C GLN A 771 2.82 -4.02 22.56
N MET A 772 2.80 -5.21 23.18
CA MET A 772 1.56 -5.96 23.42
C MET A 772 0.64 -5.26 24.45
N PRO A 773 1.13 -4.76 25.61
CA PRO A 773 0.37 -3.89 26.50
C PRO A 773 -0.21 -2.65 25.82
N GLU A 774 0.59 -1.93 25.03
CA GLU A 774 0.18 -0.71 24.32
C GLU A 774 -0.95 -1.01 23.31
N LEU A 775 -0.76 -2.01 22.46
CA LEU A 775 -1.77 -2.43 21.46
C LEU A 775 -3.07 -2.88 22.13
N THR A 776 -2.97 -3.63 23.24
CA THR A 776 -4.15 -4.10 23.98
C THR A 776 -4.91 -2.93 24.61
N CYS A 777 -4.20 -1.97 25.20
CA CYS A 777 -4.80 -0.75 25.75
C CYS A 777 -5.48 0.09 24.66
N ALA A 778 -4.78 0.36 23.55
CA ALA A 778 -5.29 1.19 22.46
C ALA A 778 -6.54 0.63 21.76
N LEU A 779 -6.70 -0.70 21.72
CA LEU A 779 -7.86 -1.35 21.09
C LEU A 779 -9.06 -1.56 22.01
N TRP A 780 -8.84 -1.78 23.32
CA TRP A 780 -9.89 -2.24 24.23
C TRP A 780 -10.21 -1.30 25.40
N PHE A 781 -9.40 -0.26 25.64
CA PHE A 781 -9.58 0.66 26.76
C PHE A 781 -9.76 2.10 26.27
N GLU A 782 -11.01 2.57 26.20
CA GLU A 782 -11.38 3.91 25.69
C GLU A 782 -10.64 5.09 26.38
N LYS A 783 -10.19 4.90 27.62
CA LYS A 783 -9.46 5.92 28.40
C LYS A 783 -7.95 5.91 28.18
N ALA A 784 -7.39 4.93 27.45
CA ALA A 784 -5.96 4.85 27.17
C ALA A 784 -5.48 6.09 26.39
N ASN A 785 -4.39 6.71 26.84
CA ASN A 785 -3.89 7.95 26.24
C ASN A 785 -2.35 8.01 26.19
N GLY A 786 -1.82 8.97 25.43
CA GLY A 786 -0.38 9.06 25.12
C GLY A 786 0.53 9.15 26.36
N TYR A 787 0.05 9.77 27.44
CA TYR A 787 0.79 9.83 28.71
C TYR A 787 0.91 8.46 29.38
N GLY A 788 -0.18 7.70 29.42
CA GLY A 788 -0.15 6.33 29.95
C GLY A 788 0.74 5.42 29.11
N SER A 789 0.66 5.52 27.78
CA SER A 789 1.55 4.78 26.87
C SER A 789 3.02 5.08 27.16
N LEU A 790 3.41 6.35 27.24
CA LEU A 790 4.80 6.74 27.50
C LEU A 790 5.32 6.22 28.85
N VAL A 791 4.53 6.32 29.92
CA VAL A 791 4.95 5.81 31.24
C VAL A 791 5.01 4.28 31.23
N GLY A 792 4.07 3.61 30.56
CA GLY A 792 4.11 2.17 30.30
C GLY A 792 5.40 1.72 29.62
N PHE A 793 5.72 2.34 28.48
CA PHE A 793 6.96 2.13 27.74
C PHE A 793 8.21 2.22 28.64
N ILE A 794 8.32 3.31 29.42
CA ILE A 794 9.45 3.55 30.32
C ILE A 794 9.52 2.46 31.40
N VAL A 795 8.40 2.12 32.04
CA VAL A 795 8.34 1.10 33.10
C VAL A 795 8.69 -0.29 32.55
N GLY A 796 8.12 -0.69 31.43
CA GLY A 796 8.38 -1.97 30.78
C GLY A 796 9.84 -2.10 30.35
N LEU A 797 10.38 -1.09 29.66
CA LEU A 797 11.78 -1.06 29.21
C LEU A 797 12.77 -1.11 30.39
N LEU A 798 12.54 -0.33 31.45
CA LEU A 798 13.42 -0.32 32.64
C LEU A 798 13.39 -1.67 33.37
N LEU A 799 12.20 -2.21 33.68
CA LEU A 799 12.09 -3.50 34.36
C LEU A 799 12.69 -4.64 33.54
N ARG A 800 12.60 -4.56 32.20
CA ARG A 800 13.17 -5.55 31.30
C ARG A 800 14.70 -5.48 31.25
N ILE A 801 15.29 -4.30 31.06
CA ILE A 801 16.75 -4.13 31.01
C ILE A 801 17.38 -4.50 32.36
N LEU A 802 16.78 -4.05 33.47
CA LEU A 802 17.29 -4.34 34.82
C LEU A 802 17.19 -5.82 35.21
N GLY A 803 16.33 -6.61 34.55
CA GLY A 803 16.30 -8.07 34.68
C GLY A 803 17.51 -8.79 34.10
N GLY A 804 18.34 -8.12 33.29
CA GLY A 804 19.48 -8.71 32.59
C GLY A 804 19.10 -9.42 31.29
N GLU A 805 20.08 -9.67 30.43
CA GLU A 805 19.90 -10.39 29.17
C GLU A 805 21.19 -11.11 28.76
N PRO A 806 21.24 -12.46 28.83
CA PRO A 806 22.43 -13.25 28.46
C PRO A 806 22.93 -13.03 27.03
N VAL A 807 22.04 -12.87 26.04
CA VAL A 807 22.43 -12.69 24.63
C VAL A 807 23.21 -11.38 24.42
N LEU A 808 22.87 -10.34 25.18
CA LEU A 808 23.56 -9.05 25.17
C LEU A 808 24.67 -8.94 26.23
N SER A 809 24.98 -10.03 26.95
CA SER A 809 25.90 -10.04 28.10
C SER A 809 25.54 -9.01 29.19
N LEU A 810 24.25 -8.66 29.33
CA LEU A 810 23.77 -7.69 30.31
C LEU A 810 23.51 -8.38 31.67
N PRO A 811 24.21 -8.00 32.76
CA PRO A 811 24.03 -8.62 34.06
C PRO A 811 22.68 -8.23 34.69
N ALA A 812 22.07 -9.18 35.40
CA ALA A 812 20.85 -8.94 36.17
C ALA A 812 21.10 -8.02 37.37
N VAL A 813 20.58 -6.80 37.31
CA VAL A 813 20.61 -5.82 38.42
C VAL A 813 19.50 -6.15 39.41
N ILE A 814 18.27 -6.38 38.92
CA ILE A 814 17.16 -6.90 39.71
C ILE A 814 17.23 -8.43 39.67
N LYS A 815 17.54 -9.02 40.82
CA LYS A 815 17.45 -10.47 41.03
C LYS A 815 16.03 -10.79 41.47
N TYR A 816 15.21 -11.29 40.54
CA TYR A 816 13.84 -11.69 40.83
C TYR A 816 13.81 -12.94 41.73
N PRO A 817 12.65 -13.31 42.32
CA PRO A 817 12.54 -14.54 43.09
C PRO A 817 13.10 -15.75 42.33
N TRP A 818 13.69 -16.70 43.04
CA TRP A 818 14.33 -17.88 42.46
C TRP A 818 15.51 -17.60 41.50
N TYR A 819 16.09 -16.39 41.49
CA TYR A 819 17.35 -16.13 40.74
C TYR A 819 18.47 -17.10 41.15
N ASP A 820 19.12 -17.71 40.15
CA ASP A 820 20.28 -18.59 40.29
C ASP A 820 21.50 -17.95 39.61
N PRO A 821 22.71 -17.94 40.22
CA PRO A 821 23.91 -17.35 39.62
C PRO A 821 24.38 -18.02 38.32
N VAL A 822 24.00 -19.28 38.08
CA VAL A 822 24.40 -20.11 36.92
C VAL A 822 23.23 -20.24 35.94
N ALA A 823 22.02 -20.53 36.43
CA ALA A 823 20.83 -20.71 35.58
C ALA A 823 20.05 -19.40 35.28
N GLY A 824 20.41 -18.28 35.91
CA GLY A 824 19.83 -16.97 35.66
C GLY A 824 18.47 -16.75 36.33
N GLN A 825 17.58 -16.02 35.65
CA GLN A 825 16.25 -15.68 36.16
C GLN A 825 15.28 -16.86 35.97
N LEU A 826 14.91 -17.55 37.06
CA LEU A 826 13.95 -18.68 37.00
C LEU A 826 12.48 -18.24 37.15
N PHE A 827 12.23 -17.07 37.73
CA PHE A 827 10.90 -16.45 37.78
C PHE A 827 10.51 -15.86 36.41
N PRO A 828 9.22 -15.89 36.02
CA PRO A 828 8.70 -15.33 34.77
C PRO A 828 8.72 -13.79 34.77
N HIS A 829 9.93 -13.23 34.74
CA HIS A 829 10.20 -11.81 34.90
C HIS A 829 9.80 -10.99 33.67
N LYS A 830 9.74 -11.59 32.47
CA LYS A 830 9.32 -10.89 31.24
C LYS A 830 7.81 -10.65 31.26
N THR A 831 7.03 -11.67 31.58
CA THR A 831 5.58 -11.59 31.85
C THR A 831 5.28 -10.64 33.01
N PHE A 832 6.09 -10.65 34.07
CA PHE A 832 5.94 -9.69 35.16
C PHE A 832 6.19 -8.23 34.71
N ALA A 833 7.25 -7.97 33.93
CA ALA A 833 7.52 -6.65 33.37
C ALA A 833 6.40 -6.19 32.41
N MET A 834 5.88 -7.10 31.57
CA MET A 834 4.72 -6.87 30.69
C MET A 834 3.48 -6.46 31.50
N MET A 835 3.17 -7.19 32.58
CA MET A 835 2.04 -6.88 33.45
C MET A 835 2.23 -5.52 34.17
N CYS A 836 3.45 -5.19 34.60
CA CYS A 836 3.76 -3.88 35.18
C CYS A 836 3.61 -2.74 34.16
N CYS A 837 4.05 -2.95 32.91
CA CYS A 837 3.81 -2.04 31.79
C CYS A 837 2.30 -1.81 31.59
N PHE A 838 1.52 -2.88 31.45
CA PHE A 838 0.07 -2.82 31.26
C PHE A 838 -0.67 -2.09 32.40
N ILE A 839 -0.32 -2.39 33.66
CA ILE A 839 -0.89 -1.71 34.84
C ILE A 839 -0.50 -0.22 34.84
N ALA A 840 0.75 0.12 34.49
CA ALA A 840 1.19 1.51 34.42
C ALA A 840 0.43 2.31 33.34
N ILE A 841 0.21 1.72 32.15
CA ILE A 841 -0.57 2.35 31.08
C ILE A 841 -1.98 2.68 31.59
N ILE A 842 -2.67 1.70 32.18
CA ILE A 842 -4.04 1.90 32.67
C ILE A 842 -4.07 2.92 33.81
N ALA A 843 -3.25 2.74 34.85
CA ALA A 843 -3.28 3.60 36.03
C ALA A 843 -2.97 5.06 35.70
N VAL A 844 -1.95 5.32 34.87
CA VAL A 844 -1.61 6.68 34.44
C VAL A 844 -2.66 7.23 33.49
N SER A 845 -3.18 6.43 32.55
CA SER A 845 -4.22 6.91 31.62
C SER A 845 -5.50 7.35 32.34
N PHE A 846 -5.96 6.56 33.33
CA PHE A 846 -7.11 6.94 34.15
C PHE A 846 -6.83 8.16 35.03
N LEU A 847 -5.59 8.31 35.53
CA LEU A 847 -5.20 9.47 36.33
C LEU A 847 -5.15 10.75 35.48
N THR A 848 -4.58 10.72 34.27
CA THR A 848 -4.50 11.88 33.38
C THR A 848 -5.88 12.29 32.86
N ASP A 849 -6.70 11.33 32.43
CA ASP A 849 -8.10 11.56 32.08
C ASP A 849 -8.87 12.22 33.24
N TYR A 850 -8.76 11.67 34.46
CA TYR A 850 -9.38 12.26 35.65
C TYR A 850 -8.87 13.69 35.95
N ILE A 851 -7.58 13.98 35.74
CA ILE A 851 -7.00 15.31 35.98
C ILE A 851 -7.49 16.34 34.94
N PHE A 852 -7.47 16.00 33.65
CA PHE A 852 -7.79 16.93 32.57
C PHE A 852 -9.31 17.11 32.34
N THR A 853 -10.13 16.08 32.57
CA THR A 853 -11.59 16.20 32.45
C THR A 853 -12.23 16.94 33.64
N ASN A 854 -11.65 16.88 34.84
CA ASN A 854 -12.16 17.58 36.03
C ASN A 854 -11.49 18.95 36.27
N ASP A 855 -10.87 19.56 35.25
CA ASP A 855 -10.25 20.89 35.31
C ASP A 855 -9.23 21.09 36.45
N LYS A 856 -8.57 20.02 36.90
CA LYS A 856 -7.57 20.09 37.98
C LYS A 856 -6.22 20.66 37.52
N VAL A 857 -5.96 20.66 36.22
CA VAL A 857 -4.75 21.20 35.57
C VAL A 857 -5.16 21.94 34.28
N ASP A 858 -4.51 23.08 34.00
CA ASP A 858 -4.76 23.87 32.78
C ASP A 858 -4.41 23.03 31.52
N MET A 859 -5.25 23.14 30.50
CA MET A 859 -5.13 22.40 29.24
C MET A 859 -3.87 22.78 28.45
N LYS A 860 -3.18 23.87 28.82
CA LYS A 860 -1.82 24.19 28.33
C LYS A 860 -0.77 23.12 28.64
N PHE A 861 -1.01 22.26 29.62
CA PHE A 861 -0.12 21.15 29.97
C PHE A 861 -0.42 19.84 29.20
N ASP A 862 -1.44 19.84 28.32
CA ASP A 862 -1.74 18.74 27.40
C ASP A 862 -0.82 18.77 26.16
N ILE A 863 0.48 18.54 26.40
CA ILE A 863 1.56 18.46 25.40
C ILE A 863 1.21 17.50 24.25
N PHE A 864 0.51 16.40 24.54
CA PHE A 864 0.10 15.41 23.53
C PHE A 864 -1.25 15.71 22.88
N ASN A 865 -1.90 16.83 23.22
CA ASN A 865 -3.22 17.26 22.74
C ASN A 865 -4.30 16.16 22.83
N CYS A 866 -4.21 15.26 23.80
CA CYS A 866 -5.08 14.09 23.93
C CYS A 866 -6.52 14.45 24.34
N PHE A 867 -6.73 15.62 24.96
CA PHE A 867 -7.99 15.98 25.61
C PHE A 867 -8.66 17.22 25.01
N GLN A 868 -7.98 17.97 24.14
CA GLN A 868 -8.51 19.21 23.53
C GLN A 868 -9.80 18.97 22.72
N GLN A 869 -9.82 17.90 21.91
CA GLN A 869 -10.93 17.63 20.98
C GLN A 869 -12.22 17.22 21.71
N ASN A 870 -12.10 16.37 22.74
CA ASN A 870 -13.22 15.99 23.62
C ASN A 870 -13.86 17.20 24.34
N LYS A 871 -13.06 18.21 24.67
CA LYS A 871 -13.54 19.42 25.36
C LYS A 871 -14.28 20.38 24.43
N ILE A 872 -13.96 20.39 23.14
CA ILE A 872 -14.73 21.10 22.11
C ILE A 872 -16.11 20.43 21.98
N GLU A 873 -16.18 19.11 21.78
CA GLU A 873 -17.45 18.40 21.68
C GLU A 873 -18.32 18.49 22.95
N GLN A 874 -17.70 18.50 24.13
CA GLN A 874 -18.43 18.69 25.40
C GLN A 874 -18.95 20.12 25.55
N LYS A 875 -18.20 21.15 25.12
CA LYS A 875 -18.70 22.54 25.07
C LYS A 875 -19.87 22.68 24.10
N ASP A 876 -19.78 22.08 22.91
CA ASP A 876 -20.87 22.10 21.93
C ASP A 876 -22.12 21.39 22.45
N LYS A 877 -21.97 20.27 23.17
CA LYS A 877 -23.09 19.59 23.86
C LYS A 877 -23.67 20.43 24.99
N HIS A 878 -22.84 21.08 25.81
CA HIS A 878 -23.32 21.93 26.91
C HIS A 878 -24.01 23.20 26.42
N GLN A 879 -23.53 23.80 25.32
CA GLN A 879 -24.23 24.91 24.67
C GLN A 879 -25.57 24.46 24.08
N ASN A 880 -25.61 23.36 23.32
CA ASN A 880 -26.88 22.85 22.77
C ASN A 880 -27.90 22.50 23.86
N ASN A 881 -27.47 21.95 25.00
CA ASN A 881 -28.37 21.65 26.13
C ASN A 881 -28.75 22.88 26.98
N ALA A 882 -28.07 24.02 26.80
CA ALA A 882 -28.47 25.31 27.38
C ALA A 882 -29.37 26.13 26.44
N PHE A 883 -29.57 25.65 25.21
CA PHE A 883 -30.50 26.20 24.20
C PHE A 883 -31.78 25.36 24.03
N GLN A 884 -31.96 24.30 24.85
CA GLN A 884 -33.22 23.58 25.05
C GLN A 884 -33.87 24.00 26.37
#